data_AF-A0A5N4E726-F1
#
_entry.id   AF-A0A5N4E726-F1
#
_cell.length_a   1.000
_cell.length_b   1.000
_cell.length_c   1.000
_cell.angle_alpha   90.00
_cell.angle_beta   90.00
_cell.angle_gamma   90.00
#
_symmetry.space_group_name_H-M   'P 1'
#
loop_
_entity.id
_entity.type
_entity.pdbx_description
1 polymer ?
#
loop_
_entity_poly.entity_id
_entity_poly.type
_entity_poly.pdbx_seq_one_letter_code
_entity_poly.pdbx_strand_id
1 'polypeptide(L)'
;MGIVVLGTSQAPERALGSTFPGEGTAATDRALRGQVRSRRGFEGQPGRGFLFLPTSPLQGGAGSAFLRPTAVRLLPGSSCWLFLGPSRRWGLEVRRQRRLPGAGVRGAPLFGPDNSAPARASMGPTQRPNVCRRLSRRALGFFSRDAGVVQRTNLGILRALVCQESTKFKNVWTTHSKSPIAYERGRIYFDNYRCCVSSVASEPRKLYEMPKCSKSEKIEDALLWECPVGEMLPNPSDYKSSLIALTAHNWLLRISAATGEILEKIYLASYCKFRYLSWDTPQEVIAVKSAQNKGSALARQAGIQQSVLLYLAVFRVLPFSLIGILEINKKIFGNVTDATLSHGILIVMYSSGLVRLYSFEAITEQFMQQELDLGCACRWGGTTGTVGEAPFGIPCNIKITDTPPLLFEVSSLENAFQIGGHPWHYIITPNNKKQRGVFHICALKDNSLAKNGIQEMECCSLESDWIYFHPDASGRIIHVGPNQVKVLKLSEIENNSAQHQISEDFVILANREKNKNENLPTVTASGRVVKKSFNLLDDDPEQETFKIVDYEDELDLLSVVAVTQIDAEGKAHLDFHCNEYGTLLKSIPLVESWDVTYSHEVYFDRDLVLHIEQKPSRVFSCYVYQMVCDPGEEEETINRSYKKDGDNIKY
;
A
#
# COMPACT_ATOMS: atom_id res chain seq x y z
N MET A 1 6.90 -23.63 2.06
CA MET A 1 6.64 -25.03 2.44
C MET A 1 5.47 -25.49 1.62
N GLY A 2 5.62 -26.56 0.84
CA GLY A 2 4.51 -27.15 0.10
C GLY A 2 4.77 -28.62 -0.12
N ILE A 3 3.88 -29.47 0.38
CA ILE A 3 3.63 -30.83 -0.09
C ILE A 3 2.12 -31.07 0.08
N VAL A 4 1.46 -31.43 -1.01
CA VAL A 4 0.16 -32.11 -1.03
C VAL A 4 0.43 -33.55 -1.46
N VAL A 5 -0.31 -34.50 -0.91
CA VAL A 5 -1.07 -35.57 -1.61
C VAL A 5 -1.27 -36.82 -0.71
N LEU A 6 -2.54 -37.01 -0.36
CA LEU A 6 -3.36 -38.25 -0.21
C LEU A 6 -3.05 -39.27 0.90
N GLY A 7 -4.09 -39.57 1.69
CA GLY A 7 -4.09 -40.57 2.74
C GLY A 7 -4.81 -41.87 2.40
N THR A 8 -4.95 -42.73 3.42
CA THR A 8 -6.01 -43.75 3.60
C THR A 8 -5.98 -44.27 5.05
N SER A 9 -7.11 -44.11 5.73
CA SER A 9 -7.77 -45.02 6.69
C SER A 9 -6.99 -46.21 7.27
N GLN A 10 -6.87 -46.27 8.61
CA GLN A 10 -7.48 -47.31 9.49
C GLN A 10 -7.07 -47.11 10.97
N ALA A 11 -8.06 -47.01 11.85
CA ALA A 11 -7.99 -47.32 13.29
C ALA A 11 -8.39 -48.83 13.48
N PRO A 12 -8.39 -49.47 14.69
CA PRO A 12 -8.48 -48.90 16.05
C PRO A 12 -7.77 -49.68 17.20
N GLU A 13 -8.11 -49.28 18.44
CA GLU A 13 -8.06 -49.97 19.76
C GLU A 13 -6.89 -49.68 20.73
N ARG A 14 -7.13 -48.96 21.85
CA ARG A 14 -7.47 -49.39 23.25
C ARG A 14 -6.23 -49.90 24.04
N ALA A 15 -5.99 -49.68 25.33
CA ALA A 15 -6.62 -48.95 26.44
C ALA A 15 -5.68 -49.01 27.70
N LEU A 16 -5.98 -48.18 28.74
CA LEU A 16 -5.67 -48.34 30.19
C LEU A 16 -4.21 -48.25 30.65
N GLY A 17 -3.81 -47.65 31.79
CA GLY A 17 -4.49 -46.99 32.92
C GLY A 17 -3.49 -46.76 34.09
N SER A 18 -3.79 -45.79 34.98
CA SER A 18 -3.39 -45.64 36.42
C SER A 18 -1.86 -45.66 36.78
N THR A 19 -1.28 -44.93 37.74
CA THR A 19 -1.72 -44.54 39.10
C THR A 19 -0.64 -43.60 39.72
N PHE A 20 -1.06 -42.63 40.55
CA PHE A 20 -0.27 -41.93 41.61
C PHE A 20 -0.04 -42.87 42.83
N PRO A 21 0.65 -42.54 43.97
CA PRO A 21 0.84 -41.22 44.64
C PRO A 21 2.12 -41.01 45.51
N GLY A 22 2.16 -39.89 46.28
CA GLY A 22 2.97 -39.67 47.51
C GLY A 22 3.55 -38.25 47.61
N GLU A 23 2.93 -37.27 48.29
CA GLU A 23 3.08 -36.88 49.73
C GLU A 23 4.54 -36.56 50.16
N GLY A 24 4.89 -35.45 50.83
CA GLY A 24 4.09 -34.40 51.46
C GLY A 24 4.93 -33.21 52.00
N THR A 25 4.22 -32.27 52.67
CA THR A 25 4.55 -31.49 53.91
C THR A 25 5.99 -31.03 54.21
N ALA A 26 6.32 -29.88 54.80
CA ALA A 26 5.61 -28.68 55.27
C ALA A 26 6.64 -27.66 55.81
N ALA A 27 6.27 -26.37 55.74
CA ALA A 27 6.43 -25.32 56.75
C ALA A 27 7.78 -24.63 57.13
N THR A 28 7.69 -23.28 57.13
CA THR A 28 8.24 -22.26 58.09
C THR A 28 9.78 -22.11 58.16
N ASP A 29 10.40 -20.93 58.35
CA ASP A 29 10.04 -19.71 59.07
C ASP A 29 10.94 -18.50 58.67
N ARG A 30 10.58 -17.35 59.22
CA ARG A 30 11.03 -15.95 59.12
C ARG A 30 12.52 -15.55 59.31
N ALA A 31 12.76 -14.33 58.77
CA ALA A 31 13.60 -13.22 59.29
C ALA A 31 15.14 -13.34 59.12
N LEU A 32 15.96 -12.29 58.95
CA LEU A 32 15.96 -10.92 59.47
C LEU A 32 16.95 -10.03 58.66
N ARG A 33 16.91 -8.73 59.01
CA ARG A 33 17.57 -7.51 58.48
C ARG A 33 19.11 -7.45 58.53
N GLY A 34 19.66 -6.44 57.81
CA GLY A 34 20.87 -5.67 58.19
C GLY A 34 21.90 -5.57 57.05
N GLN A 35 21.94 -4.54 56.21
CA GLN A 35 22.42 -3.14 56.42
C GLN A 35 23.91 -3.02 56.79
N VAL A 36 24.66 -2.21 56.01
CA VAL A 36 25.80 -1.30 56.33
C VAL A 36 26.57 -1.03 55.01
N ARG A 37 26.47 0.17 54.39
CA ARG A 37 27.31 1.40 54.56
C ARG A 37 28.76 1.18 54.08
N SER A 38 29.52 2.11 53.50
CA SER A 38 29.39 3.51 53.02
C SER A 38 30.84 3.96 52.81
N ARG A 39 31.20 4.65 51.73
CA ARG A 39 32.25 5.69 51.77
C ARG A 39 31.84 6.92 50.95
N ARG A 40 31.72 8.03 51.69
CA ARG A 40 31.63 9.47 51.30
C ARG A 40 32.93 9.89 50.60
N GLY A 41 33.07 11.01 49.89
CA GLY A 41 32.36 12.29 49.67
C GLY A 41 33.36 13.18 48.88
N PHE A 42 33.17 14.43 48.46
CA PHE A 42 32.40 15.61 48.88
C PHE A 42 32.43 16.59 47.67
N GLU A 43 31.30 17.12 47.19
CA GLU A 43 30.78 18.50 47.36
C GLU A 43 31.27 19.60 46.38
N GLY A 44 30.29 20.36 45.87
CA GLY A 44 30.44 21.58 45.08
C GLY A 44 29.13 22.00 44.39
N GLN A 45 28.24 22.69 45.11
CA GLN A 45 27.10 23.51 44.60
C GLN A 45 27.37 24.99 45.01
N PRO A 46 26.60 26.04 44.63
CA PRO A 46 25.21 26.09 44.10
C PRO A 46 24.93 27.17 43.00
N GLY A 47 23.69 27.23 42.47
CA GLY A 47 23.16 28.44 41.81
C GLY A 47 21.85 28.35 40.98
N ARG A 48 20.69 28.49 41.66
CA ARG A 48 19.37 29.12 41.28
C ARG A 48 18.81 28.91 39.85
N GLY A 49 17.64 28.28 39.64
CA GLY A 49 16.25 28.80 39.85
C GLY A 49 15.65 29.24 38.48
N PHE A 50 14.56 28.73 37.93
CA PHE A 50 13.15 28.76 38.38
C PHE A 50 12.29 27.71 37.65
N LEU A 51 11.36 27.09 38.39
CA LEU A 51 10.18 26.40 37.87
C LEU A 51 9.07 27.44 37.60
N PHE A 52 8.33 27.28 36.49
CA PHE A 52 6.97 27.82 36.36
C PHE A 52 6.01 26.68 35.98
N LEU A 53 5.15 26.33 36.92
CA LEU A 53 3.85 25.68 36.68
C LEU A 53 2.84 26.77 36.32
N PRO A 54 1.92 26.57 35.37
CA PRO A 54 0.70 27.34 35.31
C PRO A 54 -0.44 26.60 36.02
N THR A 55 -0.94 27.27 37.05
CA THR A 55 -2.21 27.07 37.75
C THR A 55 -3.42 27.39 36.85
N SER A 56 -4.51 26.66 37.08
CA SER A 56 -5.85 26.93 36.57
C SER A 56 -6.40 28.30 36.98
N PRO A 57 -7.39 28.84 36.24
CA PRO A 57 -8.48 29.58 36.86
C PRO A 57 -9.88 29.07 36.47
N LEU A 58 -10.80 29.30 37.41
CA LEU A 58 -12.22 28.95 37.42
C LEU A 58 -13.11 29.91 36.60
N GLN A 59 -14.12 29.31 35.95
CA GLN A 59 -15.51 29.74 35.66
C GLN A 59 -15.84 31.17 35.17
N GLY A 60 -16.52 31.21 34.00
CA GLY A 60 -17.55 32.20 33.68
C GLY A 60 -17.99 32.24 32.20
N GLY A 61 -19.16 31.69 31.88
CA GLY A 61 -20.04 32.23 30.82
C GLY A 61 -20.01 31.65 29.39
N ALA A 62 -20.95 30.73 29.12
CA ALA A 62 -21.74 30.54 27.89
C ALA A 62 -21.11 30.58 26.48
N GLY A 63 -21.14 29.42 25.81
CA GLY A 63 -20.96 29.29 24.35
C GLY A 63 -20.49 27.89 23.91
N SER A 64 -21.32 26.85 24.09
CA SER A 64 -20.91 25.46 23.81
C SER A 64 -20.87 25.16 22.30
N ALA A 65 -19.71 25.38 21.66
CA ALA A 65 -19.31 24.69 20.45
C ALA A 65 -18.52 23.43 20.85
N PHE A 66 -19.18 22.28 20.88
CA PHE A 66 -18.54 20.99 21.13
C PHE A 66 -17.65 20.62 19.93
N LEU A 67 -16.35 20.93 20.05
CA LEU A 67 -15.28 20.30 19.29
C LEU A 67 -15.25 18.82 19.65
N ARG A 68 -15.75 17.98 18.73
CA ARG A 68 -15.58 16.53 18.80
C ARG A 68 -14.09 16.20 18.62
N PRO A 69 -13.54 15.21 19.34
CA PRO A 69 -12.20 14.70 19.04
C PRO A 69 -12.20 14.14 17.63
N THR A 70 -11.47 14.80 16.74
CA THR A 70 -11.21 14.35 15.38
C THR A 70 -10.50 13.02 15.48
N ALA A 71 -11.19 11.94 15.09
CA ALA A 71 -10.54 10.67 14.81
C ALA A 71 -9.45 10.96 13.78
N VAL A 72 -8.22 10.56 14.10
CA VAL A 72 -7.10 10.52 13.17
C VAL A 72 -7.59 9.75 11.94
N ARG A 73 -7.89 10.50 10.87
CA ARG A 73 -7.93 9.94 9.53
C ARG A 73 -6.51 9.50 9.28
N LEU A 74 -6.29 8.17 9.30
CA LEU A 74 -5.17 7.59 8.60
C LEU A 74 -5.21 8.19 7.19
N LEU A 75 -4.14 8.89 6.82
CA LEU A 75 -3.93 9.33 5.46
C LEU A 75 -4.08 8.10 4.54
N PRO A 76 -4.59 8.26 3.32
CA PRO A 76 -4.80 7.13 2.39
C PRO A 76 -3.50 6.36 2.04
N GLY A 77 -2.33 6.81 2.50
CA GLY A 77 -1.05 6.11 2.40
C GLY A 77 -0.60 5.33 3.66
N SER A 78 -1.41 5.22 4.72
CA SER A 78 -1.03 4.50 5.96
C SER A 78 -1.95 3.33 6.29
N SER A 79 -2.57 2.73 5.27
CA SER A 79 -3.07 1.36 5.41
C SER A 79 -1.88 0.44 5.52
N CYS A 80 -1.96 -0.55 6.41
CA CYS A 80 -1.05 -1.68 6.49
C CYS A 80 -1.20 -2.47 5.17
N TRP A 81 -0.61 -1.98 4.08
CA TRP A 81 -0.54 -2.66 2.81
C TRP A 81 0.58 -3.70 2.94
N LEU A 82 0.21 -4.93 3.29
CA LEU A 82 1.02 -6.08 2.93
C LEU A 82 0.95 -6.22 1.41
N PHE A 83 1.88 -5.56 0.71
CA PHE A 83 2.17 -5.86 -0.69
C PHE A 83 2.86 -7.23 -0.74
N LEU A 84 2.07 -8.29 -0.82
CA LEU A 84 2.51 -9.51 -1.48
C LEU A 84 2.10 -9.33 -2.95
N GLY A 85 3.08 -9.36 -3.86
CA GLY A 85 3.01 -8.81 -5.21
C GLY A 85 1.82 -9.26 -6.08
N PRO A 86 1.59 -8.58 -7.22
CA PRO A 86 0.43 -8.83 -8.06
C PRO A 86 0.43 -10.23 -8.69
N SER A 87 -0.75 -10.85 -8.61
CA SER A 87 -1.39 -11.74 -9.58
C SER A 87 -0.47 -12.37 -10.63
N ARG A 88 -0.18 -13.66 -10.42
CA ARG A 88 0.35 -14.56 -11.44
C ARG A 88 -0.53 -14.54 -12.68
N ARG A 89 0.00 -14.10 -13.82
CA ARG A 89 -0.42 -14.64 -15.11
C ARG A 89 0.27 -15.97 -15.33
N TRP A 90 -0.56 -17.00 -15.47
CA TRP A 90 -0.14 -18.33 -15.91
C TRP A 90 0.38 -18.26 -17.36
N GLY A 91 1.70 -18.29 -17.50
CA GLY A 91 2.37 -18.74 -18.72
C GLY A 91 2.96 -20.12 -18.45
N LEU A 92 2.61 -21.12 -19.24
CA LEU A 92 3.14 -22.48 -19.12
C LEU A 92 4.68 -22.46 -19.15
N GLU A 93 5.28 -22.87 -18.03
CA GLU A 93 6.68 -23.33 -17.96
C GLU A 93 6.78 -24.65 -18.73
N VAL A 94 7.04 -24.59 -20.04
CA VAL A 94 7.48 -25.77 -20.79
C VAL A 94 8.89 -26.10 -20.33
N ARG A 95 8.99 -27.02 -19.37
CA ARG A 95 10.22 -27.73 -19.03
C ARG A 95 10.89 -28.22 -20.32
N ARG A 96 12.02 -27.61 -20.69
CA ARG A 96 12.98 -28.22 -21.61
C ARG A 96 13.59 -29.45 -20.93
N GLN A 97 12.92 -30.60 -21.06
CA GLN A 97 13.59 -31.88 -20.91
C GLN A 97 14.63 -32.00 -22.03
N ARG A 98 15.91 -31.90 -21.67
CA ARG A 98 17.02 -32.35 -22.51
C ARG A 98 16.81 -33.83 -22.81
N ARG A 99 16.36 -34.14 -24.03
CA ARG A 99 16.51 -35.49 -24.59
C ARG A 99 17.99 -35.72 -24.88
N LEU A 100 18.55 -36.72 -24.23
CA LEU A 100 19.77 -37.40 -24.67
C LEU A 100 19.52 -38.04 -26.05
N PRO A 101 20.44 -37.93 -27.01
CA PRO A 101 20.58 -38.92 -28.06
C PRO A 101 21.72 -39.88 -27.72
N GLY A 102 21.42 -41.16 -27.86
CA GLY A 102 22.35 -42.27 -27.67
C GLY A 102 23.44 -42.36 -28.75
N ALA A 103 24.39 -43.22 -28.42
CA ALA A 103 25.64 -43.53 -29.09
C ALA A 103 25.60 -43.72 -30.61
N GLY A 104 26.67 -43.24 -31.27
CA GLY A 104 27.03 -43.56 -32.65
C GLY A 104 28.48 -43.15 -32.92
N VAL A 105 29.35 -44.16 -33.04
CA VAL A 105 30.82 -44.13 -33.14
C VAL A 105 31.33 -43.48 -34.43
N ARG A 106 32.40 -42.64 -34.35
CA ARG A 106 33.70 -42.75 -35.08
C ARG A 106 34.41 -41.39 -35.24
N GLY A 107 35.71 -41.39 -34.87
CA GLY A 107 36.75 -40.59 -35.55
C GLY A 107 37.23 -39.32 -34.84
N ALA A 108 38.31 -39.43 -34.06
CA ALA A 108 39.22 -38.31 -33.78
C ALA A 108 40.03 -37.96 -35.07
N PRO A 109 40.55 -36.73 -35.22
CA PRO A 109 41.88 -36.49 -34.63
C PRO A 109 42.11 -35.10 -33.99
N LEU A 110 43.07 -35.15 -33.07
CA LEU A 110 43.93 -34.14 -32.45
C LEU A 110 44.13 -32.81 -33.21
N PHE A 111 44.07 -31.67 -32.49
CA PHE A 111 45.04 -30.55 -32.51
C PHE A 111 44.93 -29.74 -31.19
N GLY A 112 46.07 -29.21 -30.73
CA GLY A 112 46.33 -28.65 -29.41
C GLY A 112 45.79 -27.23 -29.12
N PRO A 113 46.24 -26.60 -28.01
CA PRO A 113 45.51 -25.53 -27.33
C PRO A 113 45.92 -24.14 -27.83
N ASP A 114 44.95 -23.33 -28.27
CA ASP A 114 45.15 -21.90 -28.49
C ASP A 114 44.50 -21.08 -27.37
N ASN A 115 45.39 -20.48 -26.58
CA ASN A 115 45.11 -19.35 -25.69
C ASN A 115 44.64 -18.16 -26.52
N SER A 116 43.36 -17.80 -26.43
CA SER A 116 42.93 -16.41 -26.64
C SER A 116 41.62 -16.14 -25.90
N ALA A 117 41.71 -15.26 -24.90
CA ALA A 117 40.56 -14.68 -24.23
C ALA A 117 39.75 -13.84 -25.26
N PRO A 118 38.41 -13.94 -25.32
CA PRO A 118 37.64 -13.02 -26.13
C PRO A 118 37.59 -11.67 -25.43
N ALA A 119 38.14 -10.67 -26.11
CA ALA A 119 38.10 -9.28 -25.73
C ALA A 119 36.66 -8.80 -25.48
N ARG A 120 36.51 -7.99 -24.42
CA ARG A 120 35.31 -7.20 -24.12
C ARG A 120 34.88 -6.43 -25.37
N ALA A 121 33.76 -6.83 -25.97
CA ALA A 121 33.08 -6.01 -26.95
C ALA A 121 32.41 -4.84 -26.21
N SER A 122 32.90 -3.64 -26.47
CA SER A 122 32.25 -2.38 -26.11
C SER A 122 30.87 -2.34 -26.78
N MET A 123 29.80 -2.40 -25.99
CA MET A 123 28.45 -2.14 -26.46
C MET A 123 28.36 -0.66 -26.87
N GLY A 124 28.30 -0.40 -28.17
CA GLY A 124 28.00 0.92 -28.71
C GLY A 124 26.58 1.39 -28.31
N PRO A 125 26.22 2.64 -28.62
CA PRO A 125 24.93 3.20 -28.24
C PRO A 125 23.80 2.34 -28.81
N THR A 126 22.96 1.80 -27.94
CA THR A 126 21.77 1.03 -28.31
C THR A 126 20.88 1.90 -29.20
N GLN A 127 20.68 1.47 -30.45
CA GLN A 127 19.74 2.12 -31.38
C GLN A 127 18.39 2.32 -30.69
N ARG A 128 17.92 3.57 -30.57
CA ARG A 128 16.57 3.87 -30.09
C ARG A 128 15.58 3.03 -30.90
N PRO A 129 14.77 2.15 -30.28
CA PRO A 129 13.88 1.27 -31.01
C PRO A 129 12.82 2.09 -31.73
N ASN A 130 12.82 2.06 -33.06
CA ASN A 130 11.86 2.79 -33.90
C ASN A 130 10.43 2.29 -33.63
N VAL A 131 9.61 3.15 -32.99
CA VAL A 131 8.22 2.85 -32.62
C VAL A 131 7.37 2.54 -33.85
N CYS A 132 7.53 3.28 -34.95
CA CYS A 132 6.81 3.05 -36.20
C CYS A 132 7.07 1.65 -36.77
N ARG A 133 8.32 1.15 -36.67
CA ARG A 133 8.67 -0.23 -37.06
C ARG A 133 7.98 -1.25 -36.17
N ARG A 134 7.89 -1.02 -34.85
CA ARG A 134 7.20 -1.91 -33.91
C ARG A 134 5.69 -1.93 -34.16
N LEU A 135 5.08 -0.76 -34.40
CA LEU A 135 3.67 -0.64 -34.78
C LEU A 135 3.38 -1.35 -36.10
N SER A 136 4.24 -1.20 -37.11
CA SER A 136 4.09 -1.89 -38.40
C SER A 136 4.15 -3.41 -38.24
N ARG A 137 5.10 -3.93 -37.45
CA ARG A 137 5.17 -5.37 -37.13
C ARG A 137 3.95 -5.86 -36.35
N ARG A 138 3.42 -5.04 -35.43
CA ARG A 138 2.18 -5.34 -34.72
C ARG A 138 1.00 -5.44 -35.69
N ALA A 139 0.83 -4.46 -36.59
CA ALA A 139 -0.24 -4.44 -37.60
C ALA A 139 -0.16 -5.65 -38.55
N LEU A 140 1.06 -6.07 -38.91
CA LEU A 140 1.31 -7.26 -39.73
C LEU A 140 1.15 -8.59 -38.95
N GLY A 141 0.71 -8.55 -37.69
CA GLY A 141 0.40 -9.75 -36.91
C GLY A 141 1.62 -10.54 -36.42
N PHE A 142 2.83 -9.98 -36.41
CA PHE A 142 4.04 -10.70 -36.00
C PHE A 142 4.00 -11.25 -34.57
N PHE A 143 3.12 -10.71 -33.72
CA PHE A 143 3.00 -11.07 -32.30
C PHE A 143 1.70 -11.79 -31.97
N SER A 144 0.80 -12.03 -32.94
CA SER A 144 -0.59 -12.48 -32.70
C SER A 144 -0.74 -13.91 -32.18
N ARG A 145 0.35 -14.70 -32.15
CA ARG A 145 0.33 -16.11 -31.73
C ARG A 145 0.14 -16.28 -30.21
N ASP A 146 0.41 -15.25 -29.42
CA ASP A 146 0.34 -15.30 -27.96
C ASP A 146 -0.17 -13.96 -27.42
N ALA A 147 -1.33 -13.98 -26.75
CA ALA A 147 -1.97 -12.79 -26.21
C ALA A 147 -1.10 -12.04 -25.19
N GLY A 148 -0.30 -12.76 -24.39
CA GLY A 148 0.65 -12.19 -23.45
C GLY A 148 1.84 -11.52 -24.14
N VAL A 149 2.34 -12.07 -25.25
CA VAL A 149 3.37 -11.42 -26.09
C VAL A 149 2.81 -10.16 -26.76
N VAL A 150 1.58 -10.21 -27.27
CA VAL A 150 0.91 -9.03 -27.83
C VAL A 150 0.80 -7.92 -26.77
N GLN A 151 0.30 -8.24 -25.58
CA GLN A 151 0.13 -7.22 -24.53
C GLN A 151 1.45 -6.61 -24.09
N ARG A 152 2.47 -7.43 -23.77
CA ARG A 152 3.82 -6.92 -23.42
C ARG A 152 4.41 -6.05 -24.52
N THR A 153 4.19 -6.43 -25.78
CA THR A 153 4.64 -5.63 -26.92
C THR A 153 3.91 -4.29 -27.00
N ASN A 154 2.59 -4.27 -26.76
CA ASN A 154 1.78 -3.06 -26.77
C ASN A 154 2.19 -2.11 -25.63
N LEU A 155 2.33 -2.63 -24.41
CA LEU A 155 2.77 -1.85 -23.25
C LEU A 155 4.19 -1.32 -23.45
N GLY A 156 5.09 -2.14 -24.01
CA GLY A 156 6.43 -1.68 -24.35
C GLY A 156 6.48 -0.67 -25.52
N ILE A 157 5.45 -0.57 -26.36
CA ILE A 157 5.28 0.52 -27.33
C ILE A 157 4.74 1.75 -26.62
N LEU A 158 3.72 1.59 -25.76
CA LEU A 158 3.11 2.67 -25.00
C LEU A 158 4.13 3.37 -24.09
N ARG A 159 4.92 2.61 -23.34
CA ARG A 159 6.05 3.12 -22.54
C ARG A 159 6.98 4.00 -23.37
N ALA A 160 7.32 3.57 -24.58
CA ALA A 160 8.20 4.33 -25.47
C ALA A 160 7.53 5.62 -25.96
N LEU A 161 6.22 5.64 -26.18
CA LEU A 161 5.45 6.83 -26.56
C LEU A 161 5.29 7.81 -25.38
N VAL A 162 4.95 7.30 -24.19
CA VAL A 162 4.80 8.10 -22.98
C VAL A 162 6.10 8.84 -22.66
N CYS A 163 7.25 8.16 -22.76
CA CYS A 163 8.56 8.74 -22.49
C CYS A 163 9.19 9.50 -23.66
N GLN A 164 8.49 9.71 -24.79
CA GLN A 164 9.01 10.57 -25.87
C GLN A 164 8.96 12.05 -25.47
N GLU A 165 9.93 12.83 -25.96
CA GLU A 165 9.97 14.29 -25.78
C GLU A 165 8.81 14.99 -26.50
N SER A 166 8.36 14.44 -27.64
CA SER A 166 7.26 15.01 -28.44
C SER A 166 5.86 14.78 -27.85
N THR A 167 5.71 13.91 -26.85
CA THR A 167 4.43 13.71 -26.18
C THR A 167 4.32 14.66 -24.99
N LYS A 168 3.15 15.25 -24.77
CA LYS A 168 2.86 16.11 -23.62
C LYS A 168 1.61 15.60 -22.91
N PHE A 169 1.44 15.96 -21.66
CA PHE A 169 0.22 15.68 -20.92
C PHE A 169 -0.58 16.97 -20.81
N LYS A 170 -1.77 16.99 -21.40
CA LYS A 170 -2.65 18.16 -21.39
C LYS A 170 -3.81 17.89 -20.44
N ASN A 171 -4.13 18.86 -19.58
CA ASN A 171 -5.36 18.83 -18.80
C ASN A 171 -6.55 18.90 -19.78
N VAL A 172 -7.31 17.81 -19.86
CA VAL A 172 -8.49 17.66 -20.73
C VAL A 172 -9.80 17.84 -19.97
N TRP A 173 -9.78 17.72 -18.64
CA TRP A 173 -10.98 17.77 -17.84
C TRP A 173 -10.68 18.15 -16.39
N THR A 174 -11.53 19.00 -15.84
CA THR A 174 -11.46 19.44 -14.45
C THR A 174 -12.86 19.45 -13.86
N THR A 175 -12.99 18.97 -12.63
CA THR A 175 -14.26 19.01 -11.88
C THR A 175 -14.04 19.30 -10.41
N HIS A 176 -15.11 19.70 -9.73
CA HIS A 176 -15.11 19.97 -8.29
C HIS A 176 -16.26 19.27 -7.60
N SER A 177 -16.02 18.80 -6.37
CA SER A 177 -17.00 18.13 -5.52
C SER A 177 -16.93 18.63 -4.08
N LYS A 178 -18.06 18.53 -3.38
CA LYS A 178 -18.15 18.76 -1.93
C LYS A 178 -17.97 17.45 -1.12
N SER A 179 -17.93 16.32 -1.81
CA SER A 179 -17.63 15.01 -1.26
C SER A 179 -16.24 14.57 -1.69
N PRO A 180 -15.60 13.65 -0.94
CA PRO A 180 -14.40 12.97 -1.42
C PRO A 180 -14.59 12.42 -2.83
N ILE A 181 -13.53 12.48 -3.62
CA ILE A 181 -13.41 11.91 -4.96
C ILE A 181 -12.49 10.69 -4.80
N ALA A 182 -12.85 9.57 -5.40
CA ALA A 182 -12.02 8.37 -5.40
C ALA A 182 -11.69 7.98 -6.85
N TYR A 183 -10.50 7.40 -7.05
CA TYR A 183 -10.06 6.89 -8.35
C TYR A 183 -9.70 5.42 -8.27
N GLU A 184 -10.29 4.59 -9.13
CA GLU A 184 -9.93 3.17 -9.24
C GLU A 184 -9.96 2.73 -10.71
N ARG A 185 -8.79 2.36 -11.26
CA ARG A 185 -8.62 1.74 -12.60
C ARG A 185 -9.42 2.43 -13.72
N GLY A 186 -9.10 3.68 -14.00
CA GLY A 186 -9.76 4.46 -15.05
C GLY A 186 -11.20 4.93 -14.73
N ARG A 187 -11.64 4.84 -13.47
CA ARG A 187 -12.96 5.29 -13.01
C ARG A 187 -12.82 6.29 -11.88
N ILE A 188 -13.52 7.41 -12.01
CA ILE A 188 -13.56 8.51 -11.04
C ILE A 188 -14.94 8.48 -10.37
N TYR A 189 -14.96 8.36 -9.06
CA TYR A 189 -16.16 8.23 -8.26
C TYR A 189 -16.44 9.49 -7.45
N PHE A 190 -17.71 9.90 -7.46
CA PHE A 190 -18.24 11.06 -6.74
C PHE A 190 -19.40 10.65 -5.83
N ASP A 191 -19.75 11.53 -4.89
CA ASP A 191 -20.88 11.38 -3.99
C ASP A 191 -20.88 10.05 -3.20
N ASN A 192 -19.68 9.58 -2.83
CA ASN A 192 -19.45 8.26 -2.22
C ASN A 192 -19.90 7.13 -3.17
N TYR A 193 -19.26 7.03 -4.33
CA TYR A 193 -19.48 5.99 -5.34
C TYR A 193 -20.87 5.96 -6.01
N ARG A 194 -21.69 6.99 -5.82
CA ARG A 194 -23.02 7.07 -6.46
C ARG A 194 -22.98 7.58 -7.89
N CYS A 195 -21.97 8.36 -8.21
CA CYS A 195 -21.75 8.88 -9.56
C CYS A 195 -20.37 8.42 -10.02
N CYS A 196 -20.29 7.88 -11.23
CA CYS A 196 -19.07 7.36 -11.81
C CYS A 196 -18.81 7.99 -13.18
N VAL A 197 -17.59 8.44 -13.39
CA VAL A 197 -17.08 8.99 -14.65
C VAL A 197 -15.91 8.13 -15.09
N SER A 198 -15.93 7.62 -16.32
CA SER A 198 -14.79 6.94 -16.92
C SER A 198 -13.79 7.96 -17.43
N SER A 199 -12.51 7.75 -17.14
CA SER A 199 -11.40 8.57 -17.63
C SER A 199 -10.69 7.99 -18.85
N VAL A 200 -11.10 6.80 -19.32
CA VAL A 200 -10.45 6.04 -20.41
C VAL A 200 -10.72 6.63 -21.81
N ALA A 201 -11.84 7.34 -21.98
CA ALA A 201 -12.15 7.99 -23.25
C ALA A 201 -11.37 9.32 -23.39
N SER A 202 -11.21 9.81 -24.63
CA SER A 202 -10.53 11.09 -24.93
C SER A 202 -11.08 12.30 -24.16
N GLU A 203 -12.31 12.20 -23.67
CA GLU A 203 -12.86 13.09 -22.68
C GLU A 203 -13.57 12.23 -21.62
N PRO A 204 -13.44 12.55 -20.32
CA PRO A 204 -14.12 11.79 -19.28
C PRO A 204 -15.64 11.76 -19.48
N ARG A 205 -16.23 10.56 -19.44
CA ARG A 205 -17.67 10.34 -19.69
C ARG A 205 -18.35 9.75 -18.49
N LYS A 206 -19.47 10.34 -18.10
CA LYS A 206 -20.32 9.80 -17.04
C LYS A 206 -20.86 8.43 -17.45
N LEU A 207 -20.59 7.42 -16.64
CA LEU A 207 -21.09 6.06 -16.82
C LEU A 207 -22.47 5.90 -16.19
N TYR A 208 -22.62 6.33 -14.94
CA TYR A 208 -23.88 6.27 -14.22
C TYR A 208 -24.00 7.35 -13.14
N GLU A 209 -25.23 7.61 -12.72
CA GLU A 209 -25.55 8.31 -11.47
C GLU A 209 -26.74 7.59 -10.82
N MET A 210 -26.53 7.12 -9.60
CA MET A 210 -27.57 6.49 -8.81
C MET A 210 -28.57 7.53 -8.31
N PRO A 211 -29.86 7.18 -8.12
CA PRO A 211 -30.87 8.09 -7.57
C PRO A 211 -30.46 8.70 -6.23
N LYS A 212 -31.04 9.83 -5.79
CA LYS A 212 -30.74 10.34 -4.44
C LYS A 212 -31.26 9.38 -3.36
N CYS A 213 -30.46 9.12 -2.33
CA CYS A 213 -30.83 8.24 -1.23
C CYS A 213 -30.85 8.97 0.11
N SER A 214 -31.45 8.32 1.10
CA SER A 214 -31.39 8.78 2.49
C SER A 214 -29.96 8.71 3.04
N LYS A 215 -29.67 9.48 4.10
CA LYS A 215 -28.36 9.41 4.79
C LYS A 215 -28.06 8.00 5.35
N SER A 216 -29.08 7.21 5.65
CA SER A 216 -28.97 5.82 6.11
C SER A 216 -28.49 4.86 5.02
N GLU A 217 -28.75 5.17 3.76
CA GLU A 217 -28.37 4.35 2.60
C GLU A 217 -27.06 4.80 1.94
N LYS A 218 -26.37 5.76 2.58
CA LYS A 218 -25.07 6.23 2.14
C LYS A 218 -24.09 5.05 2.06
N ILE A 219 -23.30 5.01 0.98
CA ILE A 219 -22.13 4.13 0.85
C ILE A 219 -21.03 4.70 1.75
N GLU A 220 -20.55 3.88 2.67
CA GLU A 220 -19.46 4.22 3.58
C GLU A 220 -18.10 3.86 2.98
N ASP A 221 -18.04 2.74 2.26
CA ASP A 221 -16.80 2.23 1.66
C ASP A 221 -17.12 1.33 0.46
N ALA A 222 -16.19 1.19 -0.48
CA ALA A 222 -16.38 0.36 -1.66
C ALA A 222 -15.06 -0.15 -2.26
N LEU A 223 -15.12 -1.27 -2.98
CA LEU A 223 -14.01 -1.84 -3.74
C LEU A 223 -14.44 -2.18 -5.16
N LEU A 224 -13.64 -1.80 -6.15
CA LEU A 224 -13.80 -2.27 -7.52
C LEU A 224 -13.32 -3.72 -7.67
N TRP A 225 -14.23 -4.54 -8.17
CA TRP A 225 -13.97 -5.90 -8.56
C TRP A 225 -13.99 -6.05 -10.09
N GLU A 226 -12.95 -6.69 -10.63
CA GLU A 226 -12.77 -6.98 -12.04
C GLU A 226 -12.64 -8.48 -12.25
N CYS A 227 -13.29 -8.97 -13.31
CA CYS A 227 -13.34 -10.40 -13.62
C CYS A 227 -11.91 -10.98 -13.81
N PRO A 228 -11.58 -12.13 -13.18
CA PRO A 228 -10.34 -12.82 -13.44
C PRO A 228 -10.27 -13.27 -14.91
N VAL A 229 -9.10 -13.13 -15.52
CA VAL A 229 -8.90 -13.52 -16.93
C VAL A 229 -8.68 -15.02 -17.02
N GLY A 230 -9.50 -15.71 -17.82
CA GLY A 230 -9.30 -17.13 -18.19
C GLY A 230 -10.07 -18.14 -17.34
N GLU A 231 -10.84 -17.69 -16.35
CA GLU A 231 -11.74 -18.56 -15.59
C GLU A 231 -13.13 -18.62 -16.23
N MET A 232 -13.75 -19.80 -16.23
CA MET A 232 -15.16 -19.93 -16.59
C MET A 232 -16.01 -19.65 -15.35
N LEU A 233 -16.73 -18.53 -15.37
CA LEU A 233 -17.58 -18.11 -14.27
C LEU A 233 -19.00 -18.69 -14.40
N PRO A 234 -19.70 -18.94 -13.28
CA PRO A 234 -21.01 -19.59 -13.30
C PRO A 234 -22.06 -18.77 -14.06
N ASN A 235 -22.05 -17.44 -13.92
CA ASN A 235 -23.02 -16.56 -14.55
C ASN A 235 -22.37 -15.59 -15.55
N PRO A 236 -23.03 -15.29 -16.69
CA PRO A 236 -22.57 -14.27 -17.64
C PRO A 236 -22.39 -12.87 -17.03
N SER A 237 -23.17 -12.53 -16.00
CA SER A 237 -23.06 -11.25 -15.29
C SER A 237 -21.76 -11.12 -14.50
N ASP A 238 -21.17 -12.24 -14.08
CA ASP A 238 -19.96 -12.23 -13.26
C ASP A 238 -18.74 -11.89 -14.12
N TYR A 239 -18.83 -12.00 -15.44
CA TYR A 239 -17.78 -11.49 -16.32
C TYR A 239 -17.69 -9.96 -16.37
N LYS A 240 -18.68 -9.24 -15.81
CA LYS A 240 -18.71 -7.78 -15.81
C LYS A 240 -18.14 -7.23 -14.51
N SER A 241 -17.31 -6.19 -14.64
CA SER A 241 -16.79 -5.44 -13.50
C SER A 241 -17.91 -4.94 -12.61
N SER A 242 -17.77 -5.13 -11.30
CA SER A 242 -18.76 -4.76 -10.30
C SER A 242 -18.09 -4.00 -9.16
N LEU A 243 -18.80 -3.05 -8.58
CA LEU A 243 -18.42 -2.35 -7.36
C LEU A 243 -19.06 -3.07 -6.17
N ILE A 244 -18.25 -3.51 -5.22
CA ILE A 244 -18.71 -4.05 -3.94
C ILE A 244 -18.79 -2.88 -2.96
N ALA A 245 -19.99 -2.50 -2.55
CA ALA A 245 -20.21 -1.31 -1.73
C ALA A 245 -20.86 -1.65 -0.38
N LEU A 246 -20.31 -1.08 0.69
CA LEU A 246 -20.84 -1.19 2.04
C LEU A 246 -21.65 0.06 2.39
N THR A 247 -22.87 -0.13 2.87
CA THR A 247 -23.77 0.96 3.24
C THR A 247 -23.81 1.20 4.76
N ALA A 248 -24.22 2.40 5.16
CA ALA A 248 -24.31 2.80 6.57
C ALA A 248 -25.34 2.01 7.42
N HIS A 249 -26.25 1.30 6.75
CA HIS A 249 -27.26 0.43 7.35
C HIS A 249 -26.89 -1.06 7.19
N ASN A 250 -25.59 -1.37 7.04
CA ASN A 250 -25.00 -2.71 7.04
C ASN A 250 -25.45 -3.61 5.88
N TRP A 251 -25.79 -3.04 4.73
CA TRP A 251 -25.91 -3.82 3.50
C TRP A 251 -24.61 -3.81 2.72
N LEU A 252 -24.23 -4.99 2.26
CA LEU A 252 -23.21 -5.21 1.26
C LEU A 252 -23.91 -5.35 -0.09
N LEU A 253 -23.57 -4.48 -1.03
CA LEU A 253 -24.19 -4.39 -2.34
C LEU A 253 -23.16 -4.79 -3.41
N ARG A 254 -23.57 -5.60 -4.37
CA ARG A 254 -22.85 -5.76 -5.64
C ARG A 254 -23.52 -4.86 -6.66
N ILE A 255 -22.81 -3.85 -7.14
CA ILE A 255 -23.32 -2.83 -8.06
C ILE A 255 -22.60 -3.00 -9.40
N SER A 256 -23.29 -2.93 -10.52
CA SER A 256 -22.62 -2.91 -11.82
C SER A 256 -21.74 -1.66 -11.96
N ALA A 257 -20.45 -1.84 -12.24
CA ALA A 257 -19.54 -0.69 -12.42
C ALA A 257 -19.81 0.10 -13.72
N ALA A 258 -20.63 -0.43 -14.63
CA ALA A 258 -21.00 0.24 -15.87
C ALA A 258 -22.34 0.99 -15.76
N THR A 259 -23.37 0.38 -15.15
CA THR A 259 -24.74 0.93 -15.12
C THR A 259 -25.14 1.53 -13.77
N GLY A 260 -24.43 1.20 -12.69
CA GLY A 260 -24.83 1.58 -11.33
C GLY A 260 -26.03 0.78 -10.81
N GLU A 261 -26.48 -0.25 -11.53
CA GLU A 261 -27.58 -1.13 -11.09
C GLU A 261 -27.11 -2.05 -9.97
N ILE A 262 -27.98 -2.26 -8.98
CA ILE A 262 -27.69 -3.17 -7.87
C ILE A 262 -28.01 -4.59 -8.34
N LEU A 263 -26.98 -5.40 -8.47
CA LEU A 263 -27.06 -6.80 -8.89
C LEU A 263 -27.45 -7.72 -7.73
N GLU A 264 -26.82 -7.53 -6.56
CA GLU A 264 -27.06 -8.33 -5.36
C GLU A 264 -27.03 -7.47 -4.10
N LYS A 265 -27.74 -7.94 -3.06
CA LYS A 265 -27.83 -7.28 -1.75
C LYS A 265 -27.76 -8.31 -0.64
N ILE A 266 -26.86 -8.09 0.31
CA ILE A 266 -26.70 -8.95 1.48
C ILE A 266 -26.73 -8.07 2.73
N TYR A 267 -27.64 -8.38 3.64
CA TYR A 267 -27.72 -7.73 4.94
C TYR A 267 -26.77 -8.41 5.93
N LEU A 268 -25.79 -7.66 6.43
CA LEU A 268 -24.72 -8.20 7.26
C LEU A 268 -25.19 -8.49 8.68
N ALA A 269 -25.64 -7.49 9.43
CA ALA A 269 -26.11 -7.67 10.80
C ALA A 269 -26.76 -6.40 11.35
N SER A 270 -27.54 -6.55 12.44
CA SER A 270 -28.05 -5.43 13.25
C SER A 270 -27.21 -5.16 14.51
N TYR A 271 -26.41 -6.12 14.98
CA TYR A 271 -25.74 -6.07 16.29
C TYR A 271 -24.46 -5.22 16.32
N CYS A 272 -23.89 -4.87 15.16
CA CYS A 272 -22.73 -3.98 15.05
C CYS A 272 -22.87 -3.07 13.82
N LYS A 273 -21.98 -2.09 13.67
CA LYS A 273 -21.93 -1.20 12.50
C LYS A 273 -20.68 -1.50 11.68
N PHE A 274 -20.87 -2.05 10.49
CA PHE A 274 -19.82 -2.27 9.51
C PHE A 274 -19.51 -0.95 8.80
N ARG A 275 -18.22 -0.62 8.66
CA ARG A 275 -17.78 0.67 8.14
C ARG A 275 -16.65 0.60 7.12
N TYR A 276 -15.87 -0.48 7.11
CA TYR A 276 -14.66 -0.56 6.29
C TYR A 276 -14.69 -1.84 5.44
N LEU A 277 -14.21 -1.72 4.22
CA LEU A 277 -14.08 -2.78 3.22
C LEU A 277 -12.61 -2.85 2.80
N SER A 278 -12.03 -4.04 2.80
CA SER A 278 -10.65 -4.24 2.34
C SER A 278 -10.50 -5.57 1.62
N TRP A 279 -9.51 -5.66 0.74
CA TRP A 279 -9.09 -6.93 0.16
C TRP A 279 -8.23 -7.69 1.17
N ASP A 280 -8.59 -8.94 1.44
CA ASP A 280 -7.70 -9.89 2.12
C ASP A 280 -6.72 -10.47 1.09
N THR A 281 -7.27 -11.01 0.00
CA THR A 281 -6.55 -11.36 -1.21
C THR A 281 -7.15 -10.54 -2.36
N PRO A 282 -6.36 -9.70 -3.05
CA PRO A 282 -6.86 -8.83 -4.11
C PRO A 282 -7.72 -9.58 -5.14
N GLN A 283 -8.91 -9.05 -5.43
CA GLN A 283 -9.88 -9.59 -6.40
C GLN A 283 -10.50 -10.96 -6.07
N GLU A 284 -10.10 -11.61 -4.96
CA GLU A 284 -10.58 -12.95 -4.58
C GLU A 284 -11.38 -12.97 -3.26
N VAL A 285 -10.85 -12.35 -2.21
CA VAL A 285 -11.41 -12.41 -0.85
C VAL A 285 -11.48 -11.01 -0.26
N ILE A 286 -12.65 -10.64 0.26
CA ILE A 286 -12.90 -9.37 0.93
C ILE A 286 -13.10 -9.57 2.43
N ALA A 287 -12.65 -8.59 3.21
CA ALA A 287 -12.92 -8.47 4.62
C ALA A 287 -13.75 -7.20 4.88
N VAL A 288 -14.84 -7.35 5.63
CA VAL A 288 -15.73 -6.28 6.06
C VAL A 288 -15.55 -6.07 7.55
N LYS A 289 -15.02 -4.91 7.94
CA LYS A 289 -14.67 -4.59 9.32
C LYS A 289 -15.68 -3.66 9.98
N SER A 290 -15.99 -3.95 11.24
CA SER A 290 -16.84 -3.09 12.06
C SER A 290 -16.11 -1.87 12.59
N ALA A 291 -16.86 -0.81 12.89
CA ALA A 291 -16.37 0.24 13.77
C ALA A 291 -16.01 -0.37 15.14
N GLN A 292 -14.98 0.19 15.79
CA GLN A 292 -14.58 -0.21 17.13
C GLN A 292 -15.72 0.02 18.12
N ASN A 293 -16.14 -1.03 18.81
CA ASN A 293 -17.19 -0.97 19.80
C ASN A 293 -16.65 -0.40 21.11
N LYS A 294 -16.71 0.94 21.25
CA LYS A 294 -16.23 1.64 22.45
C LYS A 294 -17.21 1.60 23.63
N GLY A 295 -18.32 0.87 23.51
CA GLY A 295 -19.42 0.86 24.48
C GLY A 295 -20.13 2.21 24.56
N SER A 296 -21.46 2.20 24.66
CA SER A 296 -22.20 3.45 24.87
C SER A 296 -21.77 4.09 26.18
N ALA A 297 -21.80 5.43 26.26
CA ALA A 297 -21.45 6.14 27.50
C ALA A 297 -22.33 5.67 28.69
N LEU A 298 -23.59 5.33 28.39
CA LEU A 298 -24.55 4.77 29.34
C LEU A 298 -24.18 3.34 29.80
N ALA A 299 -23.74 2.46 28.90
CA ALA A 299 -23.30 1.11 29.28
C ALA A 299 -22.02 1.15 30.15
N ARG A 300 -21.12 2.09 29.86
CA ARG A 300 -19.92 2.34 30.68
C ARG A 300 -20.28 2.85 32.07
N GLN A 301 -21.28 3.74 32.18
CA GLN A 301 -21.78 4.24 33.46
C GLN A 301 -22.53 3.17 34.28
N ALA A 302 -23.18 2.22 33.61
CA ALA A 302 -23.85 1.08 34.24
C ALA A 302 -22.90 -0.08 34.62
N GLY A 303 -21.58 0.06 34.41
CA GLY A 303 -20.60 -0.99 34.70
C GLY A 303 -20.67 -2.20 33.76
N ILE A 304 -21.47 -2.14 32.69
CA ILE A 304 -21.58 -3.22 31.71
C ILE A 304 -20.35 -3.17 30.82
N GLN A 305 -19.38 -4.04 31.09
CA GLN A 305 -18.20 -4.19 30.24
C GLN A 305 -18.55 -4.95 28.97
N GLN A 306 -18.52 -4.26 27.84
CA GLN A 306 -18.65 -4.89 26.53
C GLN A 306 -17.35 -5.63 26.21
N SER A 307 -17.44 -6.94 26.05
CA SER A 307 -16.27 -7.78 25.81
C SER A 307 -15.84 -7.77 24.34
N VAL A 308 -16.76 -7.59 23.40
CA VAL A 308 -16.46 -7.61 21.96
C VAL A 308 -16.03 -6.23 21.49
N LEU A 309 -14.83 -6.15 20.89
CA LEU A 309 -14.19 -4.92 20.42
C LEU A 309 -14.49 -4.65 18.95
N LEU A 310 -14.38 -5.66 18.09
CA LEU A 310 -14.49 -5.56 16.64
C LEU A 310 -15.13 -6.83 16.06
N TYR A 311 -15.72 -6.72 14.87
CA TYR A 311 -16.15 -7.84 14.05
C TYR A 311 -15.49 -7.76 12.68
N LEU A 312 -15.13 -8.92 12.14
CA LEU A 312 -14.61 -9.10 10.78
C LEU A 312 -15.49 -10.13 10.08
N ALA A 313 -16.17 -9.73 9.01
CA ALA A 313 -16.91 -10.63 8.13
C ALA A 313 -16.11 -10.86 6.85
N VAL A 314 -15.84 -12.11 6.51
CA VAL A 314 -14.96 -12.48 5.40
C VAL A 314 -15.76 -13.19 4.32
N PHE A 315 -15.61 -12.75 3.08
CA PHE A 315 -16.32 -13.29 1.93
C PHE A 315 -15.36 -13.63 0.80
N ARG A 316 -15.63 -14.75 0.14
CA ARG A 316 -15.08 -15.02 -1.20
C ARG A 316 -15.94 -14.28 -2.22
N VAL A 317 -15.32 -13.63 -3.20
CA VAL A 317 -16.05 -12.87 -4.22
C VAL A 317 -16.60 -13.76 -5.33
N LEU A 318 -15.89 -14.84 -5.68
CA LEU A 318 -16.32 -15.80 -6.70
C LEU A 318 -16.18 -17.27 -6.25
N PRO A 319 -17.29 -18.04 -6.25
CA PRO A 319 -18.66 -17.53 -6.15
C PRO A 319 -18.81 -16.66 -4.89
N PHE A 320 -19.74 -15.70 -4.91
CA PHE A 320 -19.94 -14.83 -3.75
C PHE A 320 -20.44 -15.65 -2.56
N SER A 321 -19.57 -15.94 -1.59
CA SER A 321 -19.87 -16.83 -0.47
C SER A 321 -19.27 -16.33 0.84
N LEU A 322 -19.94 -16.64 1.94
CA LEU A 322 -19.47 -16.31 3.27
C LEU A 322 -18.43 -17.33 3.71
N ILE A 323 -17.25 -16.86 4.14
CA ILE A 323 -16.26 -17.70 4.82
C ILE A 323 -16.56 -17.73 6.32
N GLY A 324 -16.89 -16.57 6.90
CA GLY A 324 -17.40 -16.49 8.27
C GLY A 324 -17.32 -15.09 8.86
N ILE A 325 -17.93 -14.95 10.04
CA ILE A 325 -17.87 -13.73 10.84
C ILE A 325 -17.20 -14.03 12.17
N LEU A 326 -16.10 -13.33 12.40
CA LEU A 326 -15.25 -13.43 13.59
C LEU A 326 -15.48 -12.23 14.52
N GLU A 327 -15.55 -12.49 15.83
CA GLU A 327 -15.47 -11.46 16.87
C GLU A 327 -14.06 -11.36 17.48
N ILE A 328 -13.57 -10.13 17.65
CA ILE A 328 -12.35 -9.84 18.41
C ILE A 328 -12.76 -9.46 19.83
N ASN A 329 -12.48 -10.37 20.77
CA ASN A 329 -12.91 -10.25 22.15
C ASN A 329 -11.78 -9.79 23.07
N LYS A 330 -12.06 -8.79 23.93
CA LYS A 330 -11.15 -8.24 24.93
C LYS A 330 -10.68 -9.27 25.95
N LYS A 331 -11.48 -10.28 26.25
CA LYS A 331 -11.10 -11.34 27.21
C LYS A 331 -9.93 -12.19 26.70
N ILE A 332 -9.82 -12.32 25.38
CA ILE A 332 -8.86 -13.22 24.73
C ILE A 332 -7.67 -12.43 24.21
N PHE A 333 -7.94 -11.36 23.46
CA PHE A 333 -6.91 -10.52 22.86
C PHE A 333 -6.51 -9.32 23.73
N GLY A 334 -7.13 -9.11 24.89
CA GLY A 334 -6.84 -7.92 25.70
C GLY A 334 -7.31 -6.62 25.03
N ASN A 335 -6.63 -5.51 25.33
CA ASN A 335 -7.01 -4.19 24.82
C ASN A 335 -6.40 -3.92 23.43
N VAL A 336 -7.10 -4.35 22.40
CA VAL A 336 -6.72 -4.20 20.98
C VAL A 336 -7.09 -2.79 20.48
N THR A 337 -6.19 -2.17 19.72
CA THR A 337 -6.47 -0.89 19.03
C THR A 337 -7.20 -1.11 17.72
N ASP A 338 -6.73 -2.06 16.91
CA ASP A 338 -7.34 -2.42 15.64
C ASP A 338 -6.97 -3.87 15.24
N ALA A 339 -7.74 -4.45 14.33
CA ALA A 339 -7.46 -5.75 13.75
C ALA A 339 -7.80 -5.74 12.25
N THR A 340 -6.98 -6.39 11.44
CA THR A 340 -7.19 -6.50 9.99
C THR A 340 -6.84 -7.90 9.50
N LEU A 341 -7.35 -8.27 8.34
CA LEU A 341 -7.07 -9.52 7.65
C LEU A 341 -6.27 -9.22 6.38
N SER A 342 -5.21 -9.96 6.14
CA SER A 342 -4.45 -9.90 4.89
C SER A 342 -3.82 -11.25 4.56
N HIS A 343 -4.05 -11.73 3.35
CA HIS A 343 -3.60 -13.03 2.83
C HIS A 343 -3.86 -14.19 3.81
N GLY A 344 -5.04 -14.23 4.43
CA GLY A 344 -5.41 -15.28 5.40
C GLY A 344 -4.69 -15.18 6.75
N ILE A 345 -4.01 -14.06 7.02
CA ILE A 345 -3.37 -13.77 8.31
C ILE A 345 -4.18 -12.70 9.04
N LEU A 346 -4.63 -13.01 10.25
CA LEU A 346 -5.24 -12.06 11.16
C LEU A 346 -4.14 -11.27 11.88
N ILE A 347 -4.12 -9.96 11.66
CA ILE A 347 -3.17 -9.02 12.23
C ILE A 347 -3.86 -8.24 13.35
N VAL A 348 -3.37 -8.38 14.57
CA VAL A 348 -3.93 -7.72 15.75
C VAL A 348 -2.92 -6.71 16.28
N MET A 349 -3.35 -5.45 16.38
CA MET A 349 -2.53 -4.31 16.80
C MET A 349 -2.94 -3.81 18.18
N TYR A 350 -1.95 -3.42 18.98
CA TYR A 350 -2.15 -3.03 20.37
C TYR A 350 -1.67 -1.59 20.61
N SER A 351 -2.21 -0.94 21.64
CA SER A 351 -1.80 0.44 22.00
C SER A 351 -0.37 0.54 22.49
N SER A 352 0.24 -0.58 22.88
CA SER A 352 1.65 -0.67 23.29
C SER A 352 2.63 -0.66 22.11
N GLY A 353 2.15 -0.68 20.86
CA GLY A 353 2.99 -0.90 19.69
C GLY A 353 3.26 -2.38 19.42
N LEU A 354 2.55 -3.30 20.08
CA LEU A 354 2.68 -4.73 19.81
C LEU A 354 1.83 -5.10 18.59
N VAL A 355 2.36 -5.96 17.71
CA VAL A 355 1.66 -6.54 16.57
C VAL A 355 1.76 -8.05 16.66
N ARG A 356 0.62 -8.74 16.54
CA ARG A 356 0.53 -10.21 16.57
C ARG A 356 -0.17 -10.74 15.33
N LEU A 357 0.35 -11.82 14.79
CA LEU A 357 -0.18 -12.49 13.61
C LEU A 357 -0.72 -13.87 13.98
N TYR A 358 -1.92 -14.19 13.48
CA TYR A 358 -2.58 -15.47 13.69
C TYR A 358 -3.04 -16.03 12.33
N SER A 359 -3.05 -17.36 12.20
CA SER A 359 -3.62 -18.00 11.00
C SER A 359 -5.15 -17.91 11.06
N PHE A 360 -5.76 -17.26 10.06
CA PHE A 360 -7.20 -17.22 9.96
C PHE A 360 -7.79 -18.60 9.65
N GLU A 361 -7.11 -19.39 8.82
CA GLU A 361 -7.48 -20.77 8.50
C GLU A 361 -7.56 -21.63 9.78
N ALA A 362 -6.51 -21.59 10.61
CA ALA A 362 -6.51 -22.33 11.88
C ALA A 362 -7.62 -21.83 12.83
N ILE A 363 -7.91 -20.53 12.83
CA ILE A 363 -9.02 -19.97 13.62
C ILE A 363 -10.36 -20.50 13.11
N THR A 364 -10.58 -20.54 11.80
CA THR A 364 -11.82 -21.06 11.21
C THR A 364 -12.00 -22.54 11.52
N GLU A 365 -10.95 -23.36 11.39
CA GLU A 365 -11.02 -24.79 11.67
C GLU A 365 -11.31 -25.10 13.15
N GLN A 366 -10.76 -24.30 14.08
CA GLN A 366 -10.87 -24.56 15.52
C GLN A 366 -12.12 -23.96 16.16
N PHE A 367 -12.55 -22.77 15.72
CA PHE A 367 -13.54 -21.96 16.44
C PHE A 367 -14.84 -21.71 15.67
N MET A 368 -15.00 -22.29 14.47
CA MET A 368 -16.26 -22.21 13.74
C MET A 368 -17.31 -23.09 14.41
N GLN A 369 -18.41 -22.47 14.84
CA GLN A 369 -19.51 -23.16 15.51
C GLN A 369 -20.43 -23.87 14.51
N GLN A 370 -20.65 -23.25 13.35
CA GLN A 370 -21.50 -23.75 12.28
C GLN A 370 -21.10 -23.07 10.95
N GLU A 371 -21.08 -23.84 9.87
CA GLU A 371 -21.00 -23.30 8.51
C GLU A 371 -22.32 -22.63 8.12
N LEU A 372 -22.23 -21.47 7.48
CA LEU A 372 -23.38 -20.65 7.09
C LEU A 372 -23.33 -20.34 5.60
N ASP A 373 -24.37 -20.75 4.89
CA ASP A 373 -24.53 -20.45 3.47
C ASP A 373 -25.50 -19.29 3.26
N LEU A 374 -25.14 -18.35 2.39
CA LEU A 374 -25.97 -17.21 2.04
C LEU A 374 -27.28 -17.69 1.37
N GLY A 375 -28.42 -17.15 1.79
CA GLY A 375 -29.74 -17.51 1.26
C GLY A 375 -30.34 -18.80 1.86
N CYS A 376 -29.60 -19.52 2.70
CA CYS A 376 -30.12 -20.72 3.38
C CYS A 376 -30.80 -20.36 4.71
N ALA A 377 -31.80 -21.15 5.11
CA ALA A 377 -32.44 -21.03 6.41
C ALA A 377 -31.49 -21.51 7.52
N CYS A 378 -31.34 -20.70 8.57
CA CYS A 378 -30.51 -21.00 9.72
C CYS A 378 -31.29 -20.75 11.01
N ARG A 379 -31.02 -21.58 12.04
CA ARG A 379 -31.50 -21.35 13.40
C ARG A 379 -30.34 -20.92 14.27
N TRP A 380 -30.35 -19.67 14.73
CA TRP A 380 -29.30 -19.10 15.55
C TRP A 380 -29.88 -18.41 16.79
N GLY A 381 -29.35 -18.76 17.98
CA GLY A 381 -29.78 -18.12 19.24
C GLY A 381 -31.29 -18.23 19.51
N GLY A 382 -31.93 -19.32 19.07
CA GLY A 382 -33.37 -19.53 19.22
C GLY A 382 -34.26 -18.85 18.15
N THR A 383 -33.69 -18.05 17.26
CA THR A 383 -34.39 -17.40 16.15
C THR A 383 -34.10 -18.13 14.85
N THR A 384 -35.11 -18.30 13.99
CA THR A 384 -34.95 -18.86 12.64
C THR A 384 -35.08 -17.74 11.61
N GLY A 385 -34.19 -17.73 10.62
CA GLY A 385 -34.24 -16.78 9.50
C GLY A 385 -33.28 -17.18 8.38
N THR A 386 -33.29 -16.42 7.30
CA THR A 386 -32.42 -16.64 6.14
C THR A 386 -31.10 -15.89 6.31
N VAL A 387 -29.97 -16.57 6.14
CA VAL A 387 -28.64 -15.95 6.25
C VAL A 387 -28.47 -14.88 5.17
N GLY A 388 -28.19 -13.65 5.60
CA GLY A 388 -27.98 -12.52 4.70
C GLY A 388 -29.24 -11.72 4.33
N GLU A 389 -30.42 -12.09 4.84
CA GLU A 389 -31.67 -11.33 4.63
C GLU A 389 -32.05 -10.50 5.86
N ALA A 390 -32.57 -9.29 5.65
CA ALA A 390 -33.11 -8.49 6.74
C ALA A 390 -34.45 -9.07 7.24
N PRO A 391 -34.71 -9.08 8.56
CA PRO A 391 -33.92 -8.50 9.64
C PRO A 391 -32.89 -9.46 10.27
N PHE A 392 -32.80 -10.71 9.83
CA PHE A 392 -31.98 -11.76 10.45
C PHE A 392 -30.47 -11.51 10.28
N GLY A 393 -30.05 -11.18 9.07
CA GLY A 393 -28.65 -10.93 8.71
C GLY A 393 -27.78 -12.19 8.78
N ILE A 394 -26.49 -12.01 9.05
CA ILE A 394 -25.50 -13.07 9.18
C ILE A 394 -25.09 -13.16 10.66
N PRO A 395 -25.37 -14.30 11.31
CA PRO A 395 -24.88 -14.55 12.66
C PRO A 395 -23.35 -14.62 12.77
N CYS A 396 -22.80 -14.24 13.93
CA CYS A 396 -21.39 -14.42 14.24
C CYS A 396 -21.08 -15.91 14.49
N ASN A 397 -20.60 -16.62 13.47
CA ASN A 397 -20.39 -18.07 13.51
C ASN A 397 -18.99 -18.52 13.93
N ILE A 398 -18.01 -17.62 13.99
CA ILE A 398 -16.68 -17.90 14.52
C ILE A 398 -16.55 -17.23 15.89
N LYS A 399 -16.46 -18.04 16.95
CA LYS A 399 -16.29 -17.55 18.33
C LYS A 399 -15.04 -18.14 18.94
N ILE A 400 -14.01 -17.32 18.98
CA ILE A 400 -12.78 -17.67 19.66
C ILE A 400 -13.09 -17.78 21.15
N THR A 401 -12.82 -18.94 21.74
CA THR A 401 -12.98 -19.20 23.19
C THR A 401 -11.64 -19.18 23.91
N ASP A 402 -10.58 -19.57 23.21
CA ASP A 402 -9.23 -19.75 23.72
C ASP A 402 -8.22 -19.03 22.82
N THR A 403 -7.03 -18.74 23.32
CA THR A 403 -6.01 -18.01 22.56
C THR A 403 -5.60 -18.81 21.31
N PRO A 404 -5.81 -18.30 20.10
CA PRO A 404 -5.44 -19.02 18.88
C PRO A 404 -3.91 -19.15 18.74
N PRO A 405 -3.41 -20.14 17.97
CA PRO A 405 -1.97 -20.32 17.75
C PRO A 405 -1.31 -19.06 17.16
N LEU A 406 -0.33 -18.52 17.88
CA LEU A 406 0.43 -17.35 17.47
C LEU A 406 1.44 -17.74 16.38
N LEU A 407 1.40 -17.07 15.23
CA LEU A 407 2.36 -17.27 14.14
C LEU A 407 3.61 -16.40 14.34
N PHE A 408 3.40 -15.16 14.75
CA PHE A 408 4.45 -14.15 14.80
C PHE A 408 4.06 -13.01 15.74
N GLU A 409 5.06 -12.42 16.41
CA GLU A 409 4.89 -11.26 17.28
C GLU A 409 6.08 -10.32 17.12
N VAL A 410 5.80 -9.02 17.03
CA VAL A 410 6.83 -7.98 16.97
C VAL A 410 6.34 -6.70 17.64
N SER A 411 7.26 -5.94 18.22
CA SER A 411 6.97 -4.60 18.74
C SER A 411 7.46 -3.54 17.76
N SER A 412 6.56 -2.66 17.34
CA SER A 412 6.86 -1.52 16.48
C SER A 412 6.17 -0.24 16.95
N LEU A 413 6.87 0.89 16.83
CA LEU A 413 6.30 2.20 17.09
C LEU A 413 5.10 2.43 16.18
N GLU A 414 3.99 2.91 16.76
CA GLU A 414 2.75 3.21 16.01
C GLU A 414 2.16 2.02 15.25
N ASN A 415 2.57 0.79 15.59
CA ASN A 415 2.20 -0.44 14.86
C ASN A 415 2.63 -0.43 13.38
N ALA A 416 3.68 0.31 13.03
CA ALA A 416 4.23 0.36 11.68
C ALA A 416 4.90 -0.97 11.30
N PHE A 417 4.17 -1.85 10.63
CA PHE A 417 4.62 -3.20 10.29
C PHE A 417 4.30 -3.53 8.83
N GLN A 418 5.27 -4.10 8.12
CA GLN A 418 5.13 -4.56 6.75
C GLN A 418 5.92 -5.86 6.56
N ILE A 419 5.39 -6.82 5.80
CA ILE A 419 6.10 -8.04 5.36
C ILE A 419 6.17 -8.00 3.84
N GLY A 420 7.32 -8.37 3.27
CA GLY A 420 7.51 -8.42 1.84
C GLY A 420 8.93 -8.80 1.46
N GLY A 421 9.30 -8.48 0.23
CA GLY A 421 10.63 -8.75 -0.33
C GLY A 421 10.82 -10.21 -0.75
N HIS A 422 11.86 -10.42 -1.56
CA HIS A 422 12.35 -11.73 -1.96
C HIS A 422 13.84 -11.79 -1.65
N PRO A 423 14.26 -12.59 -0.65
CA PRO A 423 13.46 -13.47 0.22
C PRO A 423 12.64 -12.71 1.28
N TRP A 424 11.75 -13.42 1.98
CA TRP A 424 10.78 -12.84 2.93
C TRP A 424 11.42 -12.13 4.12
N HIS A 425 11.19 -10.82 4.22
CA HIS A 425 11.61 -9.95 5.30
C HIS A 425 10.43 -9.13 5.83
N TYR A 426 10.62 -8.46 6.95
CA TYR A 426 9.69 -7.47 7.47
C TYR A 426 10.40 -6.17 7.83
N ILE A 427 9.65 -5.07 7.79
CA ILE A 427 10.11 -3.74 8.17
C ILE A 427 9.33 -3.28 9.39
N ILE A 428 10.04 -2.77 10.39
CA ILE A 428 9.47 -2.13 11.57
C ILE A 428 10.20 -0.83 11.90
N THR A 429 9.49 0.09 12.54
CA THR A 429 10.11 1.16 13.32
C THR A 429 10.28 0.66 14.76
N PRO A 430 11.49 0.68 15.36
CA PRO A 430 11.69 0.26 16.75
C PRO A 430 10.76 1.01 17.70
N ASN A 431 10.21 0.32 18.70
CA ASN A 431 9.24 0.89 19.64
C ASN A 431 9.90 1.82 20.68
N ASN A 432 10.56 2.87 20.19
CA ASN A 432 11.23 3.90 20.94
C ASN A 432 11.04 5.22 20.23
N LYS A 433 10.39 6.18 20.90
CA LYS A 433 10.09 7.50 20.33
C LYS A 433 11.32 8.29 19.88
N LYS A 434 12.51 7.97 20.42
CA LYS A 434 13.78 8.59 20.02
C LYS A 434 14.31 8.07 18.67
N GLN A 435 13.79 6.94 18.19
CA GLN A 435 14.20 6.28 16.95
C GLN A 435 13.08 6.39 15.90
N ARG A 436 12.26 7.45 15.97
CA ARG A 436 11.30 7.77 14.94
C ARG A 436 12.07 8.13 13.66
N GLY A 437 11.72 7.53 12.53
CA GLY A 437 12.47 7.64 11.26
C GLY A 437 13.61 6.63 11.10
N VAL A 438 13.79 5.72 12.08
CA VAL A 438 14.72 4.60 11.95
C VAL A 438 13.93 3.33 11.63
N PHE A 439 14.34 2.63 10.59
CA PHE A 439 13.68 1.41 10.13
C PHE A 439 14.61 0.21 10.27
N HIS A 440 14.09 -0.89 10.81
CA HIS A 440 14.80 -2.15 10.90
C HIS A 440 14.19 -3.14 9.90
N ILE A 441 15.06 -3.70 9.06
CA ILE A 441 14.70 -4.70 8.06
C ILE A 441 15.25 -6.05 8.53
N CYS A 442 14.33 -6.95 8.87
CA CYS A 442 14.64 -8.21 9.54
C CYS A 442 14.13 -9.40 8.73
N ALA A 443 14.84 -10.52 8.78
CA ALA A 443 14.42 -11.76 8.16
C ALA A 443 13.23 -12.35 8.93
N LEU A 444 12.20 -12.79 8.20
CA LEU A 444 11.00 -13.34 8.81
C LEU A 444 11.25 -14.70 9.49
N LYS A 445 12.23 -15.47 9.00
CA LYS A 445 12.51 -16.84 9.44
C LYS A 445 13.01 -16.93 10.89
N ASP A 446 13.90 -16.03 11.29
CA ASP A 446 14.64 -16.09 12.54
C ASP A 446 14.70 -14.75 13.29
N ASN A 447 14.02 -13.72 12.80
CA ASN A 447 14.07 -12.36 13.34
C ASN A 447 15.46 -11.72 13.32
N SER A 448 16.39 -12.27 12.53
CA SER A 448 17.72 -11.68 12.40
C SER A 448 17.65 -10.38 11.60
N LEU A 449 18.36 -9.36 12.09
CA LEU A 449 18.52 -8.10 11.38
C LEU A 449 19.41 -8.34 10.15
N ALA A 450 18.98 -7.88 8.97
CA ALA A 450 19.81 -7.94 7.77
C ALA A 450 21.09 -7.11 7.98
N LYS A 451 22.19 -7.50 7.31
CA LYS A 451 23.41 -6.68 7.32
C LYS A 451 23.11 -5.36 6.61
N ASN A 452 23.43 -4.23 7.25
CA ASN A 452 22.96 -2.90 6.86
C ASN A 452 21.42 -2.78 6.87
N GLY A 453 20.73 -3.56 7.71
CA GLY A 453 19.28 -3.58 7.84
C GLY A 453 18.68 -2.40 8.59
N ILE A 454 19.52 -1.60 9.27
CA ILE A 454 19.11 -0.35 9.92
C ILE A 454 19.19 0.74 8.87
N GLN A 455 18.04 1.28 8.49
CA GLN A 455 17.92 2.36 7.54
C GLN A 455 17.44 3.60 8.27
N GLU A 456 18.24 4.65 8.16
CA GLU A 456 17.97 5.97 8.68
C GLU A 456 18.40 6.97 7.61
N MET A 457 17.57 7.97 7.37
CA MET A 457 17.87 9.02 6.43
C MET A 457 18.30 10.26 7.19
N GLU A 458 19.55 10.65 7.00
CA GLU A 458 20.09 11.90 7.54
C GLU A 458 19.39 13.08 6.83
N CYS A 459 18.21 13.48 7.32
CA CYS A 459 17.49 14.66 6.87
C CYS A 459 16.83 15.39 8.04
N CYS A 460 16.81 16.72 7.98
CA CYS A 460 16.14 17.58 8.96
C CYS A 460 14.77 18.00 8.42
N SER A 461 13.75 17.16 8.59
CA SER A 461 12.38 17.43 8.12
C SER A 461 11.34 17.34 9.25
N LEU A 462 10.23 18.06 9.10
CA LEU A 462 9.04 17.96 9.93
C LEU A 462 8.24 16.69 9.62
N GLU A 463 8.14 16.33 8.34
CA GLU A 463 7.56 15.07 7.90
C GLU A 463 8.55 13.92 8.11
N SER A 464 8.04 12.77 8.59
CA SER A 464 8.89 11.58 8.71
C SER A 464 9.07 10.94 7.33
N ASP A 465 10.27 10.45 7.08
CA ASP A 465 10.54 9.58 5.94
C ASP A 465 9.71 8.29 6.02
N TRP A 466 9.53 7.63 4.88
CA TRP A 466 8.80 6.36 4.82
C TRP A 466 9.53 5.35 3.96
N ILE A 467 9.28 4.08 4.25
CA ILE A 467 9.94 2.94 3.61
C ILE A 467 8.93 1.84 3.35
N TYR A 468 9.07 1.14 2.22
CA TYR A 468 8.22 0.00 1.87
C TYR A 468 8.93 -0.93 0.89
N PHE A 469 8.49 -2.19 0.85
CA PHE A 469 8.97 -3.15 -0.14
C PHE A 469 8.51 -2.77 -1.53
N HIS A 470 9.42 -2.86 -2.51
CA HIS A 470 9.09 -2.62 -3.90
C HIS A 470 8.10 -3.70 -4.40
N PRO A 471 6.99 -3.32 -5.05
CA PRO A 471 5.90 -4.26 -5.39
C PRO A 471 6.20 -5.20 -6.58
N ASP A 472 7.27 -4.96 -7.34
CA ASP A 472 7.70 -5.76 -8.52
C ASP A 472 8.32 -7.14 -8.21
N ALA A 473 8.29 -7.58 -6.95
CA ALA A 473 8.89 -8.84 -6.49
C ALA A 473 10.41 -8.98 -6.69
N SER A 474 11.13 -7.89 -7.01
CA SER A 474 12.59 -7.88 -7.19
C SER A 474 13.39 -8.03 -5.90
N GLY A 475 12.72 -7.97 -4.74
CA GLY A 475 13.38 -7.88 -3.43
C GLY A 475 13.98 -6.50 -3.16
N ARG A 476 13.63 -5.48 -3.95
CA ARG A 476 14.01 -4.10 -3.68
C ARG A 476 13.11 -3.44 -2.63
N ILE A 477 13.59 -2.34 -2.07
CA ILE A 477 12.94 -1.56 -1.03
C ILE A 477 13.08 -0.10 -1.43
N ILE A 478 12.00 0.68 -1.32
CA ILE A 478 12.02 2.12 -1.59
C ILE A 478 12.00 2.84 -0.25
N HIS A 479 13.00 3.70 -0.01
CA HIS A 479 13.10 4.58 1.16
C HIS A 479 13.03 6.03 0.67
N VAL A 480 11.93 6.71 0.99
CA VAL A 480 11.59 8.04 0.47
C VAL A 480 11.79 9.08 1.55
N GLY A 481 12.58 10.10 1.22
CA GLY A 481 12.82 11.27 2.03
C GLY A 481 12.43 12.55 1.33
N PRO A 482 12.59 13.69 2.00
CA PRO A 482 12.23 14.99 1.42
C PRO A 482 13.04 15.30 0.17
N ASN A 483 14.32 14.91 0.10
CA ASN A 483 15.25 15.32 -0.96
C ASN A 483 15.86 14.17 -1.76
N GLN A 484 15.64 12.92 -1.34
CA GLN A 484 16.22 11.74 -1.97
C GLN A 484 15.26 10.56 -1.85
N VAL A 485 15.24 9.74 -2.91
CA VAL A 485 14.59 8.43 -2.91
C VAL A 485 15.69 7.39 -3.08
N LYS A 486 15.91 6.56 -2.06
CA LYS A 486 16.87 5.46 -2.12
C LYS A 486 16.14 4.17 -2.51
N VAL A 487 16.57 3.55 -3.60
CA VAL A 487 16.16 2.20 -3.94
C VAL A 487 17.25 1.25 -3.46
N LEU A 488 16.89 0.42 -2.49
CA LEU A 488 17.76 -0.54 -1.84
C LEU A 488 17.46 -1.95 -2.37
N LYS A 489 18.45 -2.83 -2.35
CA LYS A 489 18.33 -4.21 -2.82
C LYS A 489 18.74 -5.19 -1.73
N LEU A 490 17.86 -6.15 -1.48
CA LEU A 490 18.17 -7.34 -0.68
C LEU A 490 18.99 -8.31 -1.52
N SER A 491 20.18 -8.66 -1.03
CA SER A 491 21.08 -9.63 -1.65
C SER A 491 21.54 -10.66 -0.62
N GLU A 492 21.72 -11.91 -1.03
CA GLU A 492 22.38 -12.92 -0.21
C GLU A 492 23.86 -12.57 -0.01
N ILE A 493 24.37 -12.80 1.19
CA ILE A 493 25.79 -12.59 1.48
C ILE A 493 26.60 -13.71 0.85
N GLU A 494 27.60 -13.35 0.04
CA GLU A 494 28.59 -14.29 -0.46
C GLU A 494 29.21 -15.04 0.73
N ASN A 495 29.08 -16.38 0.74
CA ASN A 495 29.52 -17.33 1.77
C ASN A 495 28.53 -17.66 2.90
N ASN A 496 27.34 -17.06 2.97
CA ASN A 496 26.30 -17.49 3.91
C ASN A 496 24.88 -17.26 3.35
N SER A 497 24.31 -18.29 2.73
CA SER A 497 22.95 -18.25 2.15
C SER A 497 21.83 -18.06 3.18
N ALA A 498 22.13 -18.07 4.49
CA ALA A 498 21.14 -17.77 5.52
C ALA A 498 21.08 -16.28 5.90
N GLN A 499 22.07 -15.47 5.51
CA GLN A 499 22.13 -14.06 5.85
C GLN A 499 22.00 -13.17 4.62
N HIS A 500 21.24 -12.09 4.79
CA HIS A 500 20.97 -11.12 3.74
C HIS A 500 21.64 -9.79 4.09
N GLN A 501 22.09 -9.10 3.05
CA GLN A 501 22.64 -7.76 3.13
C GLN A 501 21.78 -6.82 2.30
N ILE A 502 21.68 -5.59 2.79
CA ILE A 502 21.09 -4.47 2.08
C ILE A 502 22.20 -3.65 1.45
N SER A 503 22.03 -3.40 0.16
CA SER A 503 22.90 -2.54 -0.65
C SER A 503 22.05 -1.49 -1.34
N GLU A 504 22.64 -0.33 -1.61
CA GLU A 504 22.02 0.68 -2.45
C GLU A 504 22.08 0.23 -3.91
N ASP A 505 20.95 0.27 -4.61
CA ASP A 505 20.85 -0.04 -6.04
C ASP A 505 21.03 1.26 -6.84
N PHE A 506 20.18 2.25 -6.57
CA PHE A 506 20.32 3.61 -7.09
C PHE A 506 19.61 4.64 -6.19
N VAL A 507 19.90 5.92 -6.42
CA VAL A 507 19.30 7.05 -5.71
C VAL A 507 18.77 8.07 -6.70
N ILE A 508 17.57 8.57 -6.45
CA ILE A 508 17.00 9.72 -7.13
C ILE A 508 17.13 10.91 -6.20
N LEU A 509 17.69 12.02 -6.70
CA LEU A 509 17.93 13.23 -5.94
C LEU A 509 17.02 14.34 -6.46
N ALA A 510 16.48 15.12 -5.53
CA ALA A 510 15.76 16.34 -5.87
C ALA A 510 16.73 17.33 -6.55
N ASN A 511 16.25 18.02 -7.56
CA ASN A 511 16.93 19.07 -8.29
C ASN A 511 16.99 20.35 -7.44
N ARG A 512 17.86 20.32 -6.43
CA ARG A 512 18.14 21.48 -5.59
C ARG A 512 19.32 22.24 -6.16
N GLU A 513 19.13 23.52 -6.44
CA GLU A 513 20.29 24.39 -6.58
C GLU A 513 21.04 24.37 -5.25
N LYS A 514 22.27 23.84 -5.24
CA LYS A 514 23.17 24.05 -4.10
C LYS A 514 23.26 25.56 -3.94
N ASN A 515 22.58 26.11 -2.93
CA ASN A 515 22.59 27.52 -2.62
C ASN A 515 24.05 27.97 -2.54
N LYS A 516 24.56 28.61 -3.61
CA LYS A 516 25.85 29.32 -3.59
C LYS A 516 25.84 30.45 -2.56
N ASN A 517 24.68 30.71 -1.93
CA ASN A 517 24.41 31.78 -0.98
C ASN A 517 24.31 31.34 0.49
N GLU A 518 24.60 30.09 0.85
CA GLU A 518 24.63 29.67 2.29
C GLU A 518 25.67 30.44 3.12
N ASN A 519 26.59 31.17 2.48
CA ASN A 519 27.62 31.97 3.14
C ASN A 519 27.57 33.47 2.81
N LEU A 520 26.43 34.03 2.37
CA LEU A 520 26.34 35.48 2.17
C LEU A 520 26.01 36.19 3.49
N PRO A 521 26.94 36.96 4.07
CA PRO A 521 26.69 37.72 5.29
C PRO A 521 25.57 38.75 5.04
N THR A 522 24.49 38.69 5.82
CA THR A 522 23.47 39.75 5.80
C THR A 522 23.98 40.90 6.67
N VAL A 523 24.21 42.07 6.07
CA VAL A 523 24.63 43.27 6.79
C VAL A 523 23.38 44.02 7.24
N THR A 524 23.20 44.21 8.55
CA THR A 524 22.11 45.05 9.06
C THR A 524 22.36 46.52 8.70
N ALA A 525 21.32 47.36 8.74
CA ALA A 525 21.44 48.81 8.50
C ALA A 525 22.46 49.53 9.41
N SER A 526 22.92 48.89 10.49
CA SER A 526 23.98 49.37 11.38
C SER A 526 25.40 48.89 11.00
N GLY A 527 25.57 48.22 9.84
CA GLY A 527 26.84 47.65 9.39
C GLY A 527 27.24 46.33 10.08
N ARG A 528 26.35 45.72 10.88
CA ARG A 528 26.67 44.46 11.58
C ARG A 528 26.45 43.29 10.64
N VAL A 529 27.51 42.50 10.42
CA VAL A 529 27.43 41.24 9.70
C VAL A 529 26.76 40.19 10.58
N VAL A 530 25.57 39.75 10.19
CA VAL A 530 24.87 38.63 10.81
C VAL A 530 25.03 37.41 9.91
N LYS A 531 25.67 36.36 10.44
CA LYS A 531 25.64 35.03 9.83
C LYS A 531 24.27 34.43 10.15
N LYS A 532 23.40 34.26 9.15
CA LYS A 532 22.16 33.51 9.33
C LYS A 532 22.56 32.07 9.66
N SER A 533 22.27 31.60 10.87
CA SER A 533 22.49 30.21 11.31
C SER A 533 21.16 29.50 11.50
N PHE A 534 20.25 29.63 10.53
CA PHE A 534 19.10 28.74 10.46
C PHE A 534 19.55 27.55 9.62
N ASN A 535 19.56 26.35 10.22
CA ASN A 535 19.61 25.13 9.42
C ASN A 535 18.29 25.12 8.65
N LEU A 536 18.35 25.35 7.34
CA LEU A 536 17.20 25.21 6.46
C LEU A 536 16.71 23.76 6.60
N LEU A 537 15.41 23.59 6.80
CA LEU A 537 14.86 22.23 6.85
C LEU A 537 14.93 21.62 5.45
N ASP A 538 15.11 20.31 5.38
CA ASP A 538 15.13 19.61 4.10
C ASP A 538 13.75 19.61 3.44
N ASP A 539 12.67 19.83 4.19
CA ASP A 539 11.31 20.02 3.67
C ASP A 539 10.89 21.49 3.59
N ASP A 540 11.86 22.41 3.52
CA ASP A 540 11.55 23.82 3.31
C ASP A 540 10.77 23.99 1.99
N PRO A 541 9.62 24.69 1.99
CA PRO A 541 8.82 24.91 0.79
C PRO A 541 9.60 25.59 -0.35
N GLU A 542 10.63 26.39 -0.05
CA GLU A 542 11.46 27.04 -1.08
C GLU A 542 12.39 26.06 -1.81
N GLN A 543 12.53 24.83 -1.31
CA GLN A 543 13.34 23.78 -1.91
C GLN A 543 12.46 22.70 -2.56
N GLU A 544 13.01 22.01 -3.55
CA GLU A 544 12.32 20.89 -4.18
C GLU A 544 12.19 19.71 -3.21
N THR A 545 10.97 19.27 -2.98
CA THR A 545 10.65 18.17 -2.06
C THR A 545 9.84 17.08 -2.74
N PHE A 546 10.19 15.82 -2.48
CA PHE A 546 9.40 14.68 -2.93
C PHE A 546 8.17 14.50 -2.05
N LYS A 547 7.01 14.32 -2.69
CA LYS A 547 5.72 14.13 -2.00
C LYS A 547 5.05 12.81 -2.31
N ILE A 548 5.18 12.30 -3.53
CA ILE A 548 4.57 11.03 -3.94
C ILE A 548 5.61 10.23 -4.72
N VAL A 549 5.75 8.96 -4.38
CA VAL A 549 6.56 7.99 -5.12
C VAL A 549 5.69 6.76 -5.32
N ASP A 550 5.43 6.40 -6.56
CA ASP A 550 4.59 5.25 -6.91
C ASP A 550 5.18 4.47 -8.08
N TYR A 551 4.95 3.15 -8.10
CA TYR A 551 5.42 2.26 -9.15
C TYR A 551 4.25 1.83 -10.02
N GLU A 552 4.32 2.17 -11.30
CA GLU A 552 3.34 1.75 -12.31
C GLU A 552 3.83 0.47 -12.98
N ASP A 553 3.08 -0.62 -12.76
CA ASP A 553 3.53 -1.97 -13.06
C ASP A 553 3.36 -2.38 -14.53
N GLU A 554 2.46 -1.74 -15.28
CA GLU A 554 2.22 -2.10 -16.68
C GLU A 554 3.28 -1.51 -17.63
N LEU A 555 3.80 -0.32 -17.32
CA LEU A 555 4.84 0.37 -18.08
C LEU A 555 6.23 0.24 -17.43
N ASP A 556 6.32 -0.33 -16.23
CA ASP A 556 7.58 -0.53 -15.50
C ASP A 556 8.33 0.80 -15.33
N LEU A 557 7.62 1.74 -14.71
CA LEU A 557 8.06 3.11 -14.47
C LEU A 557 7.89 3.46 -12.98
N LEU A 558 8.86 4.16 -12.44
CA LEU A 558 8.75 4.79 -11.13
C LEU A 558 8.32 6.24 -11.34
N SER A 559 7.10 6.57 -10.90
CA SER A 559 6.57 7.92 -10.89
C SER A 559 6.95 8.64 -9.60
N VAL A 560 7.59 9.80 -9.73
CA VAL A 560 8.00 10.64 -8.61
C VAL A 560 7.39 12.02 -8.79
N VAL A 561 6.71 12.50 -7.76
CA VAL A 561 6.13 13.83 -7.71
C VAL A 561 6.99 14.72 -6.84
N ALA A 562 7.49 15.79 -7.43
CA ALA A 562 8.30 16.79 -6.77
C ALA A 562 7.60 18.17 -6.77
N VAL A 563 7.73 18.87 -5.65
CA VAL A 563 7.07 20.15 -5.39
C VAL A 563 8.11 21.19 -5.01
N THR A 564 8.02 22.37 -5.62
CA THR A 564 8.79 23.57 -5.26
C THR A 564 7.83 24.73 -5.03
N GLN A 565 7.89 25.38 -3.88
CA GLN A 565 7.12 26.59 -3.63
C GLN A 565 8.01 27.82 -3.80
N ILE A 566 7.94 28.41 -4.99
CA ILE A 566 8.58 29.69 -5.29
C ILE A 566 7.49 30.75 -5.17
N ASP A 567 7.65 31.67 -4.23
CA ASP A 567 6.69 32.74 -3.91
C ASP A 567 5.33 32.23 -3.37
N ALA A 568 4.22 32.84 -3.82
CA ALA A 568 2.86 32.53 -3.35
C ALA A 568 2.20 31.33 -4.05
N GLU A 569 2.83 30.76 -5.09
CA GLU A 569 2.29 29.66 -5.88
C GLU A 569 3.28 28.48 -5.90
N GLY A 570 2.88 27.33 -5.36
CA GLY A 570 3.69 26.12 -5.50
C GLY A 570 3.58 25.51 -6.88
N LYS A 571 4.73 25.05 -7.40
CA LYS A 571 4.89 24.39 -8.68
C LYS A 571 5.21 22.92 -8.48
N ALA A 572 4.77 22.18 -9.47
CA ALA A 572 4.47 20.77 -9.38
C ALA A 572 4.98 20.09 -10.64
N HIS A 573 5.74 19.01 -10.51
CA HIS A 573 6.06 18.18 -11.66
C HIS A 573 6.07 16.71 -11.30
N LEU A 574 5.70 15.90 -12.30
CA LEU A 574 5.69 14.46 -12.27
C LEU A 574 6.82 13.94 -13.15
N ASP A 575 7.74 13.21 -12.53
CA ASP A 575 8.90 12.61 -13.16
C ASP A 575 8.71 11.11 -13.33
N PHE A 576 9.01 10.63 -14.54
CA PHE A 576 9.08 9.21 -14.85
C PHE A 576 10.52 8.76 -14.85
N HIS A 577 10.85 7.89 -13.91
CA HIS A 577 12.15 7.24 -13.80
C HIS A 577 12.08 5.80 -14.31
N CYS A 578 13.18 5.35 -14.92
CA CYS A 578 13.35 3.95 -15.26
C CYS A 578 13.41 3.13 -13.97
N ASN A 579 12.48 2.18 -13.79
CA ASN A 579 12.46 1.34 -12.60
C ASN A 579 13.77 0.58 -12.38
N GLU A 580 14.45 0.13 -13.44
CA GLU A 580 15.68 -0.67 -13.32
C GLU A 580 16.92 0.16 -12.92
N TYR A 581 17.02 1.43 -13.37
CA TYR A 581 18.25 2.21 -13.28
C TYR A 581 18.10 3.55 -12.55
N GLY A 582 16.88 3.95 -12.20
CA GLY A 582 16.58 5.27 -11.61
C GLY A 582 16.76 6.46 -12.55
N THR A 583 17.10 6.22 -13.82
CA THR A 583 17.35 7.31 -14.79
C THR A 583 16.06 8.04 -15.10
N LEU A 584 16.10 9.38 -15.04
CA LEU A 584 14.99 10.23 -15.47
C LEU A 584 14.74 10.03 -16.97
N LEU A 585 13.52 9.64 -17.33
CA LEU A 585 13.10 9.45 -18.71
C LEU A 585 12.29 10.65 -19.22
N LYS A 586 11.48 11.25 -18.34
CA LYS A 586 10.61 12.37 -18.70
C LYS A 586 10.16 13.14 -17.47
N SER A 587 10.00 14.45 -17.60
CA SER A 587 9.38 15.32 -16.60
C SER A 587 8.13 15.99 -17.19
N ILE A 588 7.06 16.05 -16.41
CA ILE A 588 5.76 16.61 -16.80
C ILE A 588 5.39 17.69 -15.79
N PRO A 589 5.37 18.98 -16.18
CA PRO A 589 4.87 20.02 -15.29
C PRO A 589 3.36 19.89 -15.13
N LEU A 590 2.87 19.96 -13.89
CA LEU A 590 1.45 20.10 -13.61
C LEU A 590 1.10 21.59 -13.59
N VAL A 591 -0.07 21.91 -14.15
CA VAL A 591 -0.49 23.28 -14.42
C VAL A 591 -1.04 23.96 -13.17
N GLU A 592 -1.63 23.20 -12.26
CA GLU A 592 -2.26 23.74 -11.06
C GLU A 592 -1.23 24.16 -10.01
N SER A 593 -1.56 25.23 -9.28
CA SER A 593 -0.80 25.63 -8.10
C SER A 593 -0.89 24.55 -7.02
N TRP A 594 0.24 24.08 -6.52
CA TRP A 594 0.31 23.17 -5.39
C TRP A 594 0.54 23.91 -4.08
N ASP A 595 -0.47 23.91 -3.23
CA ASP A 595 -0.33 24.35 -1.85
C ASP A 595 0.07 23.13 -1.01
N VAL A 596 1.31 23.11 -0.51
CA VAL A 596 1.84 22.00 0.31
C VAL A 596 1.03 21.74 1.59
N THR A 597 0.16 22.66 2.01
CA THR A 597 -0.72 22.48 3.17
C THR A 597 -1.96 21.64 2.87
N TYR A 598 -2.29 21.41 1.59
CA TYR A 598 -3.46 20.65 1.17
C TYR A 598 -3.10 19.17 0.96
N SER A 599 -4.13 18.32 0.89
CA SER A 599 -3.92 16.90 0.56
C SER A 599 -3.95 16.74 -0.95
N HIS A 600 -2.90 16.14 -1.50
CA HIS A 600 -2.76 15.87 -2.93
C HIS A 600 -2.60 14.37 -3.16
N GLU A 601 -3.32 13.84 -4.14
CA GLU A 601 -3.17 12.47 -4.63
C GLU A 601 -2.93 12.55 -6.13
N VAL A 602 -1.92 11.84 -6.63
CA VAL A 602 -1.60 11.78 -8.05
C VAL A 602 -1.52 10.31 -8.45
N TYR A 603 -2.26 9.95 -9.50
CA TYR A 603 -2.29 8.61 -10.06
C TYR A 603 -1.77 8.67 -11.49
N PHE A 604 -0.88 7.75 -11.84
CA PHE A 604 -0.45 7.53 -13.21
C PHE A 604 -0.96 6.16 -13.67
N ASP A 605 -1.80 6.17 -14.71
CA ASP A 605 -2.43 4.97 -15.28
C ASP A 605 -2.26 5.04 -16.80
N ARG A 606 -1.25 4.32 -17.31
CA ARG A 606 -0.90 4.22 -18.73
C ARG A 606 -0.61 5.56 -19.42
N ASP A 607 -1.62 6.15 -20.05
CA ASP A 607 -1.59 7.39 -20.83
C ASP A 607 -2.33 8.55 -20.13
N LEU A 608 -2.72 8.32 -18.87
CA LEU A 608 -3.49 9.23 -18.06
C LEU A 608 -2.77 9.58 -16.76
N VAL A 609 -2.77 10.86 -16.41
CA VAL A 609 -2.36 11.35 -15.09
C VAL A 609 -3.58 11.99 -14.44
N LEU A 610 -3.91 11.58 -13.22
CA LEU A 610 -5.05 12.09 -12.48
C LEU A 610 -4.58 12.72 -11.17
N HIS A 611 -4.91 13.98 -10.96
CA HIS A 611 -4.58 14.72 -9.75
C HIS A 611 -5.86 15.06 -8.99
N ILE A 612 -5.94 14.64 -7.73
CA ILE A 612 -7.00 15.01 -6.78
C ILE A 612 -6.41 15.93 -5.72
N GLU A 613 -7.06 17.06 -5.51
CA GLU A 613 -6.68 18.07 -4.54
C GLU A 613 -7.82 18.28 -3.54
N GLN A 614 -7.53 18.16 -2.24
CA GLN A 614 -8.48 18.49 -1.17
C GLN A 614 -8.17 19.87 -0.59
N LYS A 615 -8.92 20.88 -1.06
CA LYS A 615 -8.84 22.26 -0.57
C LYS A 615 -9.47 22.42 0.83
N PRO A 616 -9.11 23.48 1.57
CA PRO A 616 -9.82 23.89 2.78
C PRO A 616 -11.31 24.06 2.47
N SER A 617 -12.17 23.83 3.46
CA SER A 617 -13.64 23.78 3.33
C SER A 617 -14.27 22.52 2.71
N ARG A 618 -13.50 21.41 2.58
CA ARG A 618 -13.97 20.13 2.02
C ARG A 618 -14.40 20.23 0.55
N VAL A 619 -13.71 21.07 -0.20
CA VAL A 619 -13.83 21.14 -1.65
C VAL A 619 -12.75 20.26 -2.25
N PHE A 620 -13.16 19.28 -3.03
CA PHE A 620 -12.29 18.35 -3.74
C PHE A 620 -12.25 18.76 -5.20
N SER A 621 -11.06 18.89 -5.78
CA SER A 621 -10.87 19.17 -7.20
C SER A 621 -10.20 17.97 -7.83
N CYS A 622 -10.60 17.62 -9.05
CA CYS A 622 -10.01 16.53 -9.82
C CYS A 622 -9.63 17.07 -11.20
N TYR A 623 -8.37 16.87 -11.56
CA TYR A 623 -7.75 17.30 -12.80
C TYR A 623 -7.28 16.04 -13.55
N VAL A 624 -7.70 15.92 -14.81
CA VAL A 624 -7.39 14.76 -15.66
C VAL A 624 -6.53 15.21 -16.81
N TYR A 625 -5.34 14.64 -16.87
CA TYR A 625 -4.34 14.86 -17.89
C TYR A 625 -4.27 13.67 -18.83
N GLN A 626 -4.30 13.92 -20.12
CA GLN A 626 -4.13 12.88 -21.13
C GLN A 626 -2.90 13.14 -22.00
N MET A 627 -2.26 12.05 -22.39
CA MET A 627 -1.15 12.09 -23.34
C MET A 627 -1.64 12.57 -24.71
N VAL A 628 -1.01 13.63 -25.21
CA VAL A 628 -1.19 14.16 -26.56
C VAL A 628 0.17 14.20 -27.26
N CYS A 629 0.19 13.91 -28.56
CA CYS A 629 1.38 14.18 -29.38
C CYS A 629 1.36 15.65 -29.77
N ASP A 630 2.45 16.36 -29.50
CA ASP A 630 2.65 17.70 -30.05
C ASP A 630 3.16 17.57 -31.49
N PRO A 631 2.39 17.98 -32.52
CA PRO A 631 2.89 18.00 -33.89
C PRO A 631 3.94 19.11 -34.11
N GLY A 632 4.10 20.03 -33.14
CA GLY A 632 4.85 21.26 -33.24
C GLY A 632 6.37 21.14 -33.10
N GLU A 633 7.02 20.33 -33.95
CA GLU A 633 8.42 20.54 -34.39
C GLU A 633 8.65 20.08 -35.85
N GLU A 634 7.72 19.32 -36.44
CA GLU A 634 7.79 18.92 -37.86
C GLU A 634 7.36 20.05 -38.80
N GLU A 635 6.43 20.94 -38.40
CA GLU A 635 6.00 22.06 -39.27
C GLU A 635 7.07 23.15 -39.44
N GLU A 636 7.92 23.40 -38.45
CA GLU A 636 9.02 24.38 -38.61
C GLU A 636 10.15 23.84 -39.49
N THR A 637 10.39 22.53 -39.49
CA THR A 637 11.39 21.91 -40.36
C THR A 637 10.90 21.79 -41.81
N ILE A 638 9.60 21.52 -42.02
CA ILE A 638 8.97 21.55 -43.35
C ILE A 638 8.90 22.98 -43.91
N ASN A 639 8.55 23.98 -43.10
CA ASN A 639 8.54 25.37 -43.56
C ASN A 639 9.95 25.96 -43.80
N ARG A 640 11.00 25.40 -43.18
CA ARG A 640 12.40 25.75 -43.48
C ARG A 640 12.94 25.05 -44.73
N SER A 641 12.46 23.86 -45.10
CA SER A 641 12.87 23.21 -46.35
C SER A 641 12.23 23.90 -47.57
N TYR A 642 10.95 24.27 -47.50
CA TYR A 642 10.29 25.03 -48.58
C TYR A 642 10.84 26.45 -48.77
N LYS A 643 11.45 27.06 -47.75
CA LYS A 643 12.17 28.34 -47.89
C LYS A 643 13.58 28.23 -48.49
N LYS A 644 14.19 27.04 -48.51
CA LYS A 644 15.52 26.84 -49.11
C LYS A 644 15.48 26.47 -50.60
N ASP A 645 14.38 25.89 -51.07
CA ASP A 645 14.24 25.47 -52.48
C ASP A 645 13.61 26.54 -53.39
N GLY A 646 13.14 27.67 -52.83
CA GLY A 646 12.52 28.77 -53.59
C GLY A 646 13.48 29.79 -54.21
N ASP A 647 14.77 29.78 -53.85
CA ASP A 647 15.72 30.84 -54.23
C ASP A 647 16.65 30.49 -55.42
N ASN A 648 16.42 29.38 -56.12
CA ASN A 648 17.27 28.91 -57.23
C ASN A 648 16.53 28.64 -58.55
N ILE A 649 15.54 29.47 -58.89
CA ILE A 649 15.01 29.53 -60.25
C ILE A 649 15.14 30.97 -60.75
N LYS A 650 16.24 31.26 -61.46
CA LYS A 650 16.37 32.46 -62.29
C LYS A 650 15.80 32.17 -63.68
N TYR A 651 14.93 33.09 -64.13
CA TYR A 651 14.42 33.23 -65.49
C TYR A 651 15.53 33.35 -66.53
#